data_AF-A0A165RVQ5-F1
#
_entry.id   AF-A0A165RVQ5-F1
#
_cell.length_a   1.000
_cell.length_b   1.000
_cell.length_c   1.000
_cell.angle_alpha   90.00
_cell.angle_beta   90.00
_cell.angle_gamma   90.00
#
_symmetry.space_group_name_H-M   'P 1'
#
loop_
_entity.id
_entity.type
_entity.pdbx_description
1 polymer ?
#
loop_
_entity_poly.entity_id
_entity_poly.type
_entity_poly.pdbx_seq_one_letter_code
_entity_poly.pdbx_strand_id
1 'polypeptide(L)'
;MQSTSVHADTVSEVTSIHTANNETQSVSAPDTQAINNEETSKNTTNPKVTTTTGSSTQKTSVVSNNTSTIEASSRTSSQASDATVSESSSQASMTSNNDSNTAGSSTDSTVSSQAVSAVTSEASSQGSNATSTAPVNASNPVGGNAVTSINSQSSETTAIKTSASSNQVASTATKATSAASSVTSQPVTAKKATLNLMTVSASAPATDVWNIGDTTRPRVDIVDVASYQSTMTQSDYNKLKAAGIKTVIIKATEGTGYTNPAALAQARMANAAGLNVDFYHYATFNTADSARAEATYLGNLLVNNQVSKKVLLFADMEDAKTYTVNATANLNTFWSVLNTLGYTNHGVYTSTTYLYRDAVIRTVGQSRVWRAQYPYTPSNTNLWNTGDGAWQFSSTALLPAGSDYTGFIDVSIDYNGFTSNSAGTETFLEGEAGQETQTYVNQYKRVGNKLYYYGSNGQPITGLRQYGNNKLEYYGTDHVQYRNRYATVNHQLYYFGGNGDAITGLRHYGNNKLEYYGTNHVQYRNHYYQEGNKLYYFGGNGDAITGLRHYGNNKLEYYGTDHIQYRNRYYQEGNKLYYFGSNGDAITGLRHYGNNKLEYYGADHVQYRNHYATVNHQLYYFGSNGDAITGLRHYGNNKLEYYGADHVQYRNRYATVNHRLYYFGSNGDAITGLRHYGNNKLEYYGADHVQYRNRYATVNHQLYYFGANGDAITGLRHYGNNKLEYYGADHVQYRNRYYRDGSTLYYFGKNGDAVKA
;
A
#
# COMPACT_ATOMS: atom_id res chain seq x y z
N MET A 1 -48.85 -50.14 0.73
CA MET A 1 -49.50 -51.01 -0.28
C MET A 1 -48.53 -51.20 -1.42
N GLN A 2 -48.44 -52.40 -2.01
CA GLN A 2 -47.54 -52.80 -3.13
C GLN A 2 -46.02 -52.73 -2.77
N SER A 3 -45.13 -53.71 -2.99
CA SER A 3 -44.95 -54.80 -4.01
C SER A 3 -44.39 -54.28 -5.34
N THR A 4 -43.39 -54.86 -6.03
CA THR A 4 -42.72 -56.20 -6.02
C THR A 4 -41.16 -56.08 -5.90
N SER A 5 -40.33 -57.08 -5.54
CA SER A 5 -39.95 -58.39 -6.18
C SER A 5 -39.33 -58.25 -7.59
N VAL A 6 -38.29 -58.99 -8.05
CA VAL A 6 -37.76 -60.35 -7.70
C VAL A 6 -36.20 -60.45 -7.84
N HIS A 7 -35.57 -61.50 -7.29
CA HIS A 7 -34.16 -61.93 -7.50
C HIS A 7 -33.87 -62.59 -8.87
N ALA A 8 -32.59 -62.70 -9.26
CA ALA A 8 -31.81 -63.96 -9.47
C ALA A 8 -30.63 -63.80 -10.47
N ASP A 9 -29.61 -64.68 -10.57
CA ASP A 9 -28.75 -65.39 -9.58
C ASP A 9 -27.58 -66.07 -10.35
N THR A 10 -26.69 -66.81 -9.66
CA THR A 10 -25.62 -67.72 -10.13
C THR A 10 -24.32 -67.10 -10.69
N VAL A 11 -23.07 -67.59 -10.52
CA VAL A 11 -22.34 -68.56 -9.63
C VAL A 11 -21.33 -69.41 -10.46
N SER A 12 -20.27 -69.91 -9.78
CA SER A 12 -19.13 -70.75 -10.26
C SER A 12 -17.98 -69.98 -10.95
N GLU A 13 -16.71 -69.90 -10.51
CA GLU A 13 -15.81 -70.64 -9.57
C GLU A 13 -14.72 -71.47 -10.32
N VAL A 14 -13.64 -71.81 -9.59
CA VAL A 14 -12.67 -72.94 -9.81
C VAL A 14 -11.30 -72.60 -10.43
N THR A 15 -10.32 -72.30 -9.55
CA THR A 15 -8.85 -72.59 -9.63
C THR A 15 -7.99 -71.97 -10.76
N SER A 16 -6.65 -72.01 -10.78
CA SER A 16 -5.54 -71.93 -9.78
C SER A 16 -4.21 -72.15 -10.56
N ILE A 17 -3.06 -71.67 -10.04
CA ILE A 17 -1.72 -72.34 -9.98
C ILE A 17 -0.55 -71.32 -9.94
N HIS A 18 0.51 -71.68 -9.20
CA HIS A 18 1.78 -70.95 -9.04
C HIS A 18 2.71 -71.01 -10.26
N THR A 19 3.56 -70.00 -10.44
CA THR A 19 5.03 -70.15 -10.24
C THR A 19 5.70 -68.80 -9.97
N ALA A 20 6.99 -68.78 -9.62
CA ALA A 20 7.74 -67.60 -9.15
C ALA A 20 9.12 -67.52 -9.81
N ASN A 21 9.80 -66.36 -9.72
CA ASN A 21 11.19 -66.23 -9.21
C ASN A 21 11.72 -64.78 -9.20
N ASN A 22 12.87 -64.59 -8.52
CA ASN A 22 13.60 -63.32 -8.32
C ASN A 22 14.36 -62.83 -9.58
N GLU A 23 14.75 -61.55 -9.61
CA GLU A 23 16.17 -61.15 -9.44
C GLU A 23 16.36 -59.64 -9.13
N THR A 24 17.60 -59.13 -9.15
CA THR A 24 18.13 -58.17 -8.15
C THR A 24 18.54 -56.76 -8.64
N GLN A 25 18.95 -55.92 -7.68
CA GLN A 25 19.28 -54.49 -7.77
C GLN A 25 20.59 -54.15 -8.50
N SER A 26 20.74 -52.88 -8.92
CA SER A 26 21.95 -52.06 -8.67
C SER A 26 21.66 -50.56 -8.82
N VAL A 27 22.61 -49.68 -8.45
CA VAL A 27 22.43 -48.22 -8.25
C VAL A 27 23.60 -47.43 -8.85
N SER A 28 23.35 -46.22 -9.36
CA SER A 28 24.39 -45.21 -9.68
C SER A 28 23.85 -43.77 -9.60
N ALA A 29 24.74 -42.78 -9.52
CA ALA A 29 24.44 -41.36 -9.29
C ALA A 29 24.86 -40.46 -10.49
N PRO A 30 24.34 -39.22 -10.62
CA PRO A 30 24.72 -38.29 -11.68
C PRO A 30 25.91 -37.38 -11.31
N ASP A 31 26.57 -36.84 -12.34
CA ASP A 31 27.84 -36.08 -12.25
C ASP A 31 27.70 -34.62 -12.74
N THR A 32 28.72 -33.80 -12.51
CA THR A 32 28.80 -32.37 -12.85
C THR A 32 29.43 -32.08 -14.21
N GLN A 33 28.96 -31.02 -14.90
CA GLN A 33 29.74 -30.24 -15.87
C GLN A 33 29.36 -28.76 -15.86
N ALA A 34 30.24 -27.91 -16.41
CA ALA A 34 30.17 -26.45 -16.38
C ALA A 34 30.40 -25.83 -17.77
N ILE A 35 30.05 -24.55 -17.93
CA ILE A 35 30.35 -23.74 -19.12
C ILE A 35 30.89 -22.38 -18.65
N ASN A 36 32.02 -21.94 -19.22
CA ASN A 36 32.64 -20.64 -18.99
C ASN A 36 32.25 -19.62 -20.07
N ASN A 37 32.40 -18.33 -19.77
CA ASN A 37 32.95 -17.32 -20.70
C ASN A 37 33.31 -16.02 -19.94
N GLU A 38 34.55 -15.55 -20.11
CA GLU A 38 34.93 -14.13 -19.93
C GLU A 38 34.67 -13.41 -21.28
N GLU A 39 34.44 -12.10 -21.40
CA GLU A 39 35.28 -10.92 -21.15
C GLU A 39 34.38 -9.66 -21.33
N THR A 40 34.73 -8.40 -21.06
CA THR A 40 35.84 -7.73 -20.34
C THR A 40 35.29 -6.40 -19.75
N SER A 41 35.97 -5.82 -18.75
CA SER A 41 35.65 -4.48 -18.23
C SER A 41 36.56 -3.40 -18.83
N LYS A 42 35.99 -2.23 -19.18
CA LYS A 42 36.75 -0.98 -19.38
C LYS A 42 36.06 0.22 -18.72
N ASN A 43 36.65 0.64 -17.61
CA ASN A 43 36.40 1.92 -16.95
C ASN A 43 37.38 2.98 -17.49
N THR A 44 36.93 4.21 -17.74
CA THR A 44 37.80 5.34 -18.08
C THR A 44 37.33 6.63 -17.40
N THR A 45 38.31 7.46 -17.02
CA THR A 45 38.14 8.58 -16.09
C THR A 45 37.96 9.94 -16.78
N ASN A 46 37.23 10.83 -16.11
CA ASN A 46 37.26 12.28 -16.35
C ASN A 46 38.65 12.84 -15.93
N PRO A 47 39.24 13.83 -16.63
CA PRO A 47 38.97 15.23 -16.27
C PRO A 47 39.03 16.26 -17.43
N LYS A 48 38.44 17.45 -17.25
CA LYS A 48 39.18 18.75 -17.09
C LYS A 48 38.25 19.97 -17.07
N VAL A 49 38.67 21.03 -16.37
CA VAL A 49 38.02 22.35 -16.22
C VAL A 49 38.60 23.39 -17.19
N THR A 50 37.74 24.26 -17.75
CA THR A 50 38.07 25.67 -18.10
C THR A 50 36.84 26.58 -17.94
N THR A 51 37.05 27.84 -17.59
CA THR A 51 36.06 28.96 -17.51
C THR A 51 35.70 29.51 -18.92
N THR A 52 34.91 30.58 -19.18
CA THR A 52 34.77 31.90 -18.51
C THR A 52 33.55 32.69 -19.06
N THR A 53 33.07 33.71 -18.32
CA THR A 53 32.27 34.94 -18.69
C THR A 53 31.63 35.06 -20.09
N GLY A 54 30.42 35.64 -20.31
CA GLY A 54 29.51 36.52 -19.54
C GLY A 54 28.45 37.09 -20.55
N SER A 55 27.61 38.11 -20.31
CA SER A 55 27.26 38.95 -19.15
C SER A 55 25.99 39.78 -19.46
N SER A 56 25.12 40.06 -18.46
CA SER A 56 24.04 41.10 -18.45
C SER A 56 22.86 40.96 -19.47
N THR A 57 21.68 41.61 -19.39
CA THR A 57 20.75 42.17 -18.36
C THR A 57 19.37 42.39 -19.07
N GLN A 58 18.18 42.76 -18.51
CA GLN A 58 17.70 43.21 -17.17
C GLN A 58 16.16 42.90 -17.01
N LYS A 59 15.53 43.54 -16.01
CA LYS A 59 14.10 43.95 -15.78
C LYS A 59 13.07 43.85 -16.94
N THR A 60 11.73 43.80 -16.73
CA THR A 60 10.84 44.15 -15.57
C THR A 60 9.84 43.00 -15.27
N SER A 61 9.30 42.73 -14.05
CA SER A 61 8.51 43.57 -13.09
C SER A 61 7.08 43.90 -13.62
N VAL A 62 5.96 43.79 -12.87
CA VAL A 62 5.74 43.44 -11.44
C VAL A 62 4.23 43.15 -11.12
N VAL A 63 3.91 42.34 -10.09
CA VAL A 63 2.63 42.29 -9.28
C VAL A 63 1.31 41.91 -10.03
N SER A 64 0.31 41.19 -9.50
CA SER A 64 0.00 40.35 -8.30
C SER A 64 -1.46 39.83 -8.47
N ASN A 65 -2.15 39.00 -7.66
CA ASN A 65 -1.96 38.11 -6.48
C ASN A 65 -3.17 37.11 -6.52
N ASN A 66 -3.49 36.18 -5.61
CA ASN A 66 -3.02 35.70 -4.29
C ASN A 66 -2.64 34.18 -4.43
N THR A 67 -2.56 33.25 -3.46
CA THR A 67 -2.82 33.21 -2.00
C THR A 67 -1.78 32.31 -1.31
N SER A 68 -1.43 32.68 -0.08
CA SER A 68 -0.42 32.08 0.82
C SER A 68 -1.07 31.12 1.85
N THR A 69 -0.42 30.33 2.72
CA THR A 69 1.01 30.07 3.07
C THR A 69 1.05 28.82 3.99
N ILE A 70 2.17 28.09 4.05
CA ILE A 70 3.05 27.91 5.24
C ILE A 70 4.38 27.33 4.72
N GLU A 71 5.52 27.87 5.16
CA GLU A 71 6.85 27.31 4.87
C GLU A 71 7.49 26.67 6.11
N ALA A 72 8.46 25.79 5.85
CA ALA A 72 9.48 25.40 6.82
C ALA A 72 10.86 25.79 6.25
N SER A 73 11.76 26.31 7.10
CA SER A 73 13.17 26.50 6.75
C SER A 73 14.08 26.53 7.98
N SER A 74 15.33 26.13 7.77
CA SER A 74 16.33 25.86 8.80
C SER A 74 17.24 27.07 9.10
N ARG A 75 17.90 27.05 10.26
CA ARG A 75 19.15 27.79 10.53
C ARG A 75 20.09 26.97 11.43
N THR A 76 21.37 27.34 11.42
CA THR A 76 22.47 26.51 11.91
C THR A 76 23.33 27.26 12.93
N SER A 77 23.78 26.52 13.96
CA SER A 77 25.01 26.73 14.77
C SER A 77 25.35 28.11 15.37
N SER A 78 25.51 28.13 16.69
CA SER A 78 26.57 28.90 17.38
C SER A 78 27.05 28.14 18.63
N GLN A 79 28.30 28.36 19.05
CA GLN A 79 28.92 27.81 20.27
C GLN A 79 28.40 28.58 21.52
N ALA A 80 28.53 28.16 22.78
CA ALA A 80 29.25 27.03 23.40
C ALA A 80 28.29 26.30 24.41
N SER A 81 28.62 25.70 25.58
CA SER A 81 29.84 25.60 26.41
C SER A 81 29.86 24.30 27.26
N ASP A 82 30.87 24.16 28.13
CA ASP A 82 31.17 23.02 29.01
C ASP A 82 30.58 23.19 30.44
N ALA A 83 30.18 22.09 31.10
CA ALA A 83 30.13 21.90 32.57
C ALA A 83 29.59 20.50 33.01
N THR A 84 30.30 19.87 33.95
CA THR A 84 30.15 18.51 34.48
C THR A 84 28.97 18.20 35.42
N VAL A 85 28.44 16.96 35.32
CA VAL A 85 28.15 15.97 36.41
C VAL A 85 27.49 16.43 37.73
N SER A 86 26.32 15.86 38.04
CA SER A 86 26.04 15.17 39.33
C SER A 86 24.70 14.40 39.34
N GLU A 87 24.60 13.31 40.10
CA GLU A 87 23.37 12.55 40.35
C GLU A 87 22.49 13.19 41.44
N SER A 88 21.17 12.89 41.47
CA SER A 88 20.54 12.06 42.54
C SER A 88 19.01 12.28 42.70
N SER A 89 18.41 11.47 43.58
CA SER A 89 16.99 11.13 43.73
C SER A 89 16.09 12.07 44.56
N SER A 90 14.81 12.18 44.18
CA SER A 90 13.62 12.13 45.08
C SER A 90 12.33 12.15 44.22
N GLN A 91 11.45 11.12 44.24
CA GLN A 91 10.37 10.91 45.22
C GLN A 91 9.47 12.13 45.55
N ALA A 92 8.32 12.19 44.87
CA ALA A 92 7.02 12.64 45.39
C ALA A 92 5.97 11.76 44.67
N SER A 93 5.13 10.94 45.31
CA SER A 93 4.23 11.15 46.46
C SER A 93 3.08 12.10 46.13
N MET A 94 1.85 11.58 46.17
CA MET A 94 0.61 12.29 45.85
C MET A 94 -0.10 12.76 47.12
N THR A 95 -0.55 14.02 47.12
CA THR A 95 -1.67 14.57 47.93
C THR A 95 -2.17 15.83 47.21
N SER A 96 -3.42 16.28 47.29
CA SER A 96 -4.71 15.63 47.62
C SER A 96 -5.82 16.60 47.18
N ASN A 97 -7.05 16.09 46.94
CA ASN A 97 -8.33 16.61 47.50
C ASN A 97 -9.56 16.09 46.73
N ASN A 98 -10.59 15.69 47.51
CA ASN A 98 -12.03 15.99 47.45
C ASN A 98 -12.70 16.25 46.07
N ASP A 99 -13.94 15.84 45.79
CA ASP A 99 -15.02 15.14 46.53
C ASP A 99 -16.12 14.78 45.49
N SER A 100 -17.15 13.94 45.71
CA SER A 100 -17.59 13.06 46.82
C SER A 100 -18.70 12.10 46.30
N ASN A 101 -19.05 11.06 47.07
CA ASN A 101 -20.38 10.41 47.15
C ASN A 101 -21.02 9.71 45.90
N THR A 102 -21.79 8.61 46.00
CA THR A 102 -22.30 7.86 47.16
C THR A 102 -22.52 6.37 46.82
N ALA A 103 -22.45 5.50 47.85
CA ALA A 103 -23.11 4.18 47.99
C ALA A 103 -22.80 3.04 46.98
N GLY A 104 -22.64 1.78 47.41
CA GLY A 104 -22.60 1.26 48.79
C GLY A 104 -22.58 -0.28 48.86
N SER A 105 -22.25 -0.83 50.04
CA SER A 105 -22.21 -2.27 50.41
C SER A 105 -21.25 -3.18 49.60
N SER A 106 -20.18 -3.73 50.19
CA SER A 106 -20.12 -4.87 51.15
C SER A 106 -20.59 -6.20 50.55
N THR A 107 -19.86 -7.33 50.60
CA THR A 107 -18.74 -7.77 51.47
C THR A 107 -17.58 -8.36 50.63
N ASP A 108 -16.30 -8.30 51.05
CA ASP A 108 -15.58 -9.21 51.97
C ASP A 108 -15.70 -10.72 51.59
N SER A 109 -14.65 -11.55 51.53
CA SER A 109 -13.26 -11.40 52.03
C SER A 109 -12.16 -12.07 51.14
N THR A 110 -10.91 -11.84 51.55
CA THR A 110 -9.64 -12.60 51.33
C THR A 110 -9.75 -14.15 51.39
N VAL A 111 -8.81 -15.00 50.90
CA VAL A 111 -7.39 -14.81 50.47
C VAL A 111 -6.86 -15.92 49.52
N SER A 112 -5.69 -15.66 48.92
CA SER A 112 -4.77 -16.53 48.16
C SER A 112 -4.55 -18.00 48.62
N SER A 113 -4.38 -18.93 47.65
CA SER A 113 -3.16 -19.79 47.58
C SER A 113 -3.05 -20.68 46.31
N GLN A 114 -1.85 -20.68 45.69
CA GLN A 114 -1.02 -21.81 45.19
C GLN A 114 -1.71 -23.17 44.84
N ALA A 115 -1.57 -23.73 43.62
CA ALA A 115 -0.51 -24.68 43.14
C ALA A 115 -0.56 -26.09 43.82
N VAL A 116 -0.33 -27.26 43.20
CA VAL A 116 0.57 -27.67 42.07
C VAL A 116 0.03 -28.92 41.28
N SER A 117 0.82 -29.41 40.30
CA SER A 117 0.51 -30.41 39.24
C SER A 117 0.48 -31.93 39.59
N ALA A 118 -0.31 -32.71 38.83
CA ALA A 118 -0.10 -34.13 38.38
C ALA A 118 -1.14 -34.44 37.24
N VAL A 119 -0.94 -35.20 36.13
CA VAL A 119 -0.33 -36.53 35.85
C VAL A 119 -1.20 -37.67 36.43
N THR A 120 -1.72 -38.71 35.73
CA THR A 120 -1.43 -39.46 34.46
C THR A 120 -2.76 -40.01 33.85
N SER A 121 -3.03 -40.00 32.53
CA SER A 121 -2.89 -41.07 31.48
C SER A 121 -3.81 -42.32 31.51
N GLU A 122 -4.16 -42.83 30.31
CA GLU A 122 -4.97 -44.02 29.96
C GLU A 122 -6.51 -43.88 30.19
N ALA A 123 -7.43 -44.49 29.40
CA ALA A 123 -7.30 -45.67 28.53
C ALA A 123 -8.15 -45.65 27.22
N SER A 124 -7.79 -46.57 26.33
CA SER A 124 -8.41 -47.09 25.09
C SER A 124 -9.62 -48.03 25.34
N SER A 125 -10.47 -48.49 24.40
CA SER A 125 -10.80 -48.17 22.98
C SER A 125 -11.95 -49.10 22.46
N GLN A 126 -12.25 -49.07 21.13
CA GLN A 126 -13.06 -50.01 20.31
C GLN A 126 -14.59 -49.97 20.46
N GLY A 127 -15.40 -50.36 19.45
CA GLY A 127 -15.09 -50.85 18.08
C GLY A 127 -15.98 -50.17 17.00
N SER A 128 -15.66 -50.13 15.69
CA SER A 128 -15.34 -51.20 14.70
C SER A 128 -16.59 -51.71 13.95
N ASN A 129 -16.61 -52.01 12.63
CA ASN A 129 -15.75 -51.68 11.47
C ASN A 129 -16.47 -52.13 10.14
N ALA A 130 -16.02 -51.65 8.96
CA ALA A 130 -16.21 -52.14 7.55
C ALA A 130 -16.38 -50.93 6.58
N THR A 131 -15.56 -50.61 5.55
CA THR A 131 -14.71 -51.34 4.57
C THR A 131 -15.55 -51.86 3.37
N SER A 132 -15.22 -51.68 2.07
CA SER A 132 -13.91 -51.72 1.36
C SER A 132 -13.85 -50.81 0.08
N THR A 133 -12.70 -50.28 -0.40
CA THR A 133 -11.76 -50.70 -1.51
C THR A 133 -12.38 -50.97 -2.91
N ALA A 134 -11.76 -50.77 -4.10
CA ALA A 134 -10.59 -50.01 -4.62
C ALA A 134 -10.61 -50.00 -6.21
N PRO A 135 -9.55 -50.11 -7.07
CA PRO A 135 -9.37 -49.12 -8.16
C PRO A 135 -8.99 -49.57 -9.62
N VAL A 136 -9.10 -48.59 -10.56
CA VAL A 136 -8.38 -48.34 -11.86
C VAL A 136 -8.32 -49.31 -13.09
N ASN A 137 -8.60 -48.69 -14.26
CA ASN A 137 -7.85 -48.69 -15.55
C ASN A 137 -8.25 -49.51 -16.82
N ALA A 138 -8.57 -48.74 -17.88
CA ALA A 138 -8.04 -48.77 -19.26
C ALA A 138 -8.41 -49.87 -20.33
N SER A 139 -8.77 -49.34 -21.52
CA SER A 139 -8.62 -49.91 -22.89
C SER A 139 -9.75 -50.76 -23.51
N ASN A 140 -10.04 -50.44 -24.79
CA ASN A 140 -10.95 -51.11 -25.74
C ASN A 140 -10.22 -52.25 -26.50
N PRO A 141 -10.84 -53.21 -27.26
CA PRO A 141 -11.39 -52.88 -28.60
C PRO A 141 -12.40 -53.84 -29.32
N VAL A 142 -12.89 -53.38 -30.50
CA VAL A 142 -13.23 -54.13 -31.77
C VAL A 142 -14.52 -54.98 -31.93
N GLY A 143 -15.23 -54.70 -33.03
CA GLY A 143 -16.16 -55.60 -33.77
C GLY A 143 -17.30 -54.85 -34.49
N GLY A 144 -17.57 -54.99 -35.81
CA GLY A 144 -16.83 -55.68 -36.87
C GLY A 144 -17.61 -55.91 -38.19
N ASN A 145 -17.73 -54.90 -39.06
CA ASN A 145 -18.00 -54.96 -40.53
C ASN A 145 -17.89 -53.51 -41.09
N ALA A 146 -17.06 -53.10 -42.07
CA ALA A 146 -16.69 -53.64 -43.40
C ALA A 146 -17.81 -53.42 -44.44
N VAL A 147 -17.59 -52.87 -45.66
CA VAL A 147 -16.40 -52.83 -46.55
C VAL A 147 -16.32 -51.51 -47.39
N THR A 148 -15.12 -50.88 -47.46
CA THR A 148 -14.44 -49.95 -48.45
C THR A 148 -15.26 -49.03 -49.42
N SER A 149 -14.77 -48.06 -50.23
CA SER A 149 -13.44 -47.62 -50.78
C SER A 149 -13.63 -46.24 -51.49
N ILE A 150 -12.67 -45.40 -51.97
CA ILE A 150 -11.22 -45.13 -51.76
C ILE A 150 -10.83 -43.81 -52.52
N ASN A 151 -9.90 -42.98 -51.99
CA ASN A 151 -9.15 -41.86 -52.63
C ASN A 151 -9.90 -40.61 -53.21
N SER A 152 -9.24 -39.49 -53.62
CA SER A 152 -8.11 -38.67 -53.08
C SER A 152 -7.70 -37.57 -54.09
N GLN A 153 -7.63 -36.29 -53.69
CA GLN A 153 -6.96 -35.14 -54.37
C GLN A 153 -7.04 -33.89 -53.46
N SER A 154 -6.18 -32.85 -53.40
CA SER A 154 -5.01 -32.32 -54.15
C SER A 154 -5.27 -31.65 -55.53
N SER A 155 -4.62 -30.55 -55.94
CA SER A 155 -3.65 -29.66 -55.27
C SER A 155 -3.58 -28.26 -55.95
N GLU A 156 -3.04 -27.26 -55.23
CA GLU A 156 -2.11 -26.18 -55.68
C GLU A 156 -2.40 -25.11 -56.77
N THR A 157 -2.09 -23.84 -56.39
CA THR A 157 -1.44 -22.75 -57.19
C THR A 157 -2.27 -22.04 -58.29
N THR A 158 -1.95 -20.82 -58.77
CA THR A 158 -0.67 -20.05 -58.81
C THR A 158 -0.89 -18.52 -58.60
N ALA A 159 0.19 -17.76 -58.33
CA ALA A 159 0.18 -16.31 -58.15
C ALA A 159 0.99 -15.54 -59.22
N ILE A 160 0.70 -14.24 -59.41
CA ILE A 160 1.54 -13.28 -60.18
C ILE A 160 1.73 -11.98 -59.39
N LYS A 161 2.90 -11.35 -59.53
CA LYS A 161 3.31 -10.07 -58.91
C LYS A 161 3.46 -8.96 -59.97
N THR A 162 3.25 -7.69 -59.58
CA THR A 162 4.03 -6.46 -59.95
C THR A 162 3.33 -5.22 -59.37
N SER A 163 3.93 -4.04 -59.22
CA SER A 163 5.25 -3.66 -58.66
C SER A 163 5.24 -2.13 -58.39
N ALA A 164 6.09 -1.62 -57.51
CA ALA A 164 6.08 -0.21 -57.07
C ALA A 164 6.75 0.77 -58.07
N SER A 165 6.45 2.07 -57.95
CA SER A 165 7.46 3.10 -57.57
C SER A 165 6.81 4.47 -57.24
N SER A 166 7.65 5.48 -56.95
CA SER A 166 7.31 6.74 -56.25
C SER A 166 7.55 8.03 -57.06
N ASN A 167 6.89 9.12 -56.62
CA ASN A 167 7.44 10.48 -56.44
C ASN A 167 6.49 11.21 -55.46
N GLN A 168 6.87 11.91 -54.38
CA GLN A 168 8.02 12.77 -54.04
C GLN A 168 8.08 14.13 -54.76
N VAL A 169 7.42 15.14 -54.15
CA VAL A 169 7.88 16.55 -54.07
C VAL A 169 7.45 17.08 -52.69
N ALA A 170 8.19 18.02 -52.09
CA ALA A 170 7.98 18.49 -50.72
C ALA A 170 7.88 20.02 -50.59
N SER A 171 7.20 20.50 -49.55
CA SER A 171 7.37 21.83 -48.93
C SER A 171 6.65 21.85 -47.57
N THR A 172 7.33 21.89 -46.42
CA THR A 172 7.96 23.06 -45.77
C THR A 172 7.05 24.26 -45.48
N ALA A 173 6.39 24.18 -44.32
CA ALA A 173 6.50 25.15 -43.22
C ALA A 173 5.71 26.49 -43.21
N THR A 174 5.56 26.96 -41.96
CA THR A 174 5.42 28.35 -41.49
C THR A 174 4.00 28.82 -41.09
N LYS A 175 3.99 29.74 -40.12
CA LYS A 175 2.86 30.13 -39.27
C LYS A 175 2.56 31.63 -39.44
N ALA A 176 1.31 31.93 -39.81
CA ALA A 176 0.58 33.19 -39.58
C ALA A 176 1.06 34.49 -40.27
N THR A 177 0.13 35.45 -40.23
CA THR A 177 0.26 36.91 -40.38
C THR A 177 -0.03 37.51 -41.76
N SER A 178 -1.14 38.25 -41.83
CA SER A 178 -1.38 39.31 -42.82
C SER A 178 -1.90 40.55 -42.07
N ALA A 179 -1.17 41.66 -42.18
CA ALA A 179 -1.54 42.96 -41.61
C ALA A 179 -2.13 43.88 -42.69
N ALA A 180 -2.67 45.04 -42.29
CA ALA A 180 -3.48 45.92 -43.14
C ALA A 180 -2.71 47.11 -43.77
N SER A 181 -3.45 48.01 -44.46
CA SER A 181 -3.05 49.27 -45.15
C SER A 181 -2.67 49.11 -46.64
N SER A 182 -2.83 50.08 -47.55
CA SER A 182 -3.30 51.50 -47.51
C SER A 182 -3.89 51.87 -48.90
N VAL A 183 -5.05 52.53 -49.06
CA VAL A 183 -5.37 53.98 -48.92
C VAL A 183 -4.74 54.95 -49.95
N THR A 184 -5.60 55.57 -50.77
CA THR A 184 -5.48 56.85 -51.52
C THR A 184 -6.89 57.24 -52.02
N SER A 185 -7.33 58.49 -52.25
CA SER A 185 -7.04 59.85 -51.71
C SER A 185 -8.09 60.81 -52.33
N GLN A 186 -8.92 61.58 -51.57
CA GLN A 186 -8.79 63.02 -51.22
C GLN A 186 -8.68 64.00 -52.43
N PRO A 187 -9.09 65.31 -52.36
CA PRO A 187 -9.53 66.11 -51.19
C PRO A 187 -10.76 67.06 -51.42
N VAL A 188 -11.23 67.76 -50.36
CA VAL A 188 -11.39 69.25 -50.36
C VAL A 188 -11.49 69.87 -48.95
N THR A 189 -11.10 71.15 -48.86
CA THR A 189 -10.92 72.01 -47.66
C THR A 189 -12.19 72.49 -46.94
N ALA A 190 -12.13 72.59 -45.60
CA ALA A 190 -12.31 73.86 -44.84
C ALA A 190 -12.03 73.67 -43.32
N LYS A 191 -11.75 74.77 -42.58
CA LYS A 191 -11.46 74.74 -41.13
C LYS A 191 -12.67 75.16 -40.25
N LYS A 192 -13.08 74.23 -39.39
CA LYS A 192 -13.48 74.41 -37.97
C LYS A 192 -14.46 75.57 -37.64
N ALA A 193 -15.76 75.25 -37.61
CA ALA A 193 -16.72 75.86 -36.70
C ALA A 193 -17.03 74.87 -35.56
N THR A 194 -17.30 75.36 -34.34
CA THR A 194 -17.52 74.50 -33.17
C THR A 194 -18.97 74.06 -33.09
N LEU A 195 -19.22 72.75 -33.20
CA LEU A 195 -20.52 72.15 -32.89
C LEU A 195 -20.39 71.27 -31.64
N ASN A 196 -21.17 71.55 -30.60
CA ASN A 196 -21.26 70.70 -29.41
C ASN A 196 -22.09 69.45 -29.72
N LEU A 197 -21.48 68.49 -30.43
CA LEU A 197 -22.06 67.17 -30.58
C LEU A 197 -21.80 66.40 -29.29
N MET A 198 -22.85 66.22 -28.47
CA MET A 198 -22.77 65.37 -27.28
C MET A 198 -22.37 63.95 -27.71
N THR A 199 -21.19 63.49 -27.29
CA THR A 199 -20.77 62.10 -27.45
C THR A 199 -21.58 61.24 -26.50
N VAL A 200 -22.80 60.87 -26.92
CA VAL A 200 -23.53 59.74 -26.37
C VAL A 200 -22.75 58.47 -26.69
N SER A 201 -21.81 58.13 -25.81
CA SER A 201 -21.16 56.82 -25.78
C SER A 201 -22.25 55.78 -25.49
N ALA A 202 -22.86 55.25 -26.54
CA ALA A 202 -23.81 54.15 -26.43
C ALA A 202 -23.10 52.98 -25.75
N SER A 203 -23.51 52.64 -24.53
CA SER A 203 -23.09 51.41 -23.87
C SER A 203 -23.44 50.25 -24.78
N ALA A 204 -22.49 49.34 -25.01
CA ALA A 204 -22.81 48.07 -25.65
C ALA A 204 -23.97 47.41 -24.90
N PRO A 205 -25.03 46.95 -25.60
CA PRO A 205 -26.19 46.38 -24.92
C PRO A 205 -25.76 45.13 -24.13
N ALA A 206 -26.04 45.13 -22.83
CA ALA A 206 -25.93 43.93 -22.02
C ALA A 206 -27.12 43.01 -22.33
N THR A 207 -26.92 41.69 -22.28
CA THR A 207 -28.01 40.72 -22.36
C THR A 207 -28.95 40.91 -21.17
N ASP A 208 -30.24 41.03 -21.44
CA ASP A 208 -31.26 41.28 -20.43
C ASP A 208 -31.55 40.01 -19.57
N VAL A 209 -31.87 40.23 -18.29
CA VAL A 209 -32.21 39.19 -17.31
C VAL A 209 -33.65 39.40 -16.87
N TRP A 210 -34.46 38.35 -17.01
CA TRP A 210 -35.91 38.40 -16.85
C TRP A 210 -36.44 37.07 -16.31
N ASN A 211 -37.62 37.08 -15.69
CA ASN A 211 -38.25 35.87 -15.14
C ASN A 211 -39.24 35.27 -16.14
N ILE A 212 -39.23 33.94 -16.28
CA ILE A 212 -40.25 33.17 -16.99
C ILE A 212 -41.64 33.57 -16.48
N GLY A 213 -42.48 34.05 -17.40
CA GLY A 213 -43.79 34.66 -17.11
C GLY A 213 -43.92 36.11 -17.58
N ASP A 214 -42.83 36.81 -17.90
CA ASP A 214 -42.87 38.14 -18.54
C ASP A 214 -43.50 38.03 -19.96
N THR A 215 -44.70 38.58 -20.12
CA THR A 215 -45.49 38.53 -21.36
C THR A 215 -44.96 39.42 -22.48
N THR A 216 -43.96 40.27 -22.22
CA THR A 216 -43.26 41.07 -23.24
C THR A 216 -42.19 40.28 -23.98
N ARG A 217 -41.73 39.16 -23.41
CA ARG A 217 -40.73 38.25 -23.97
C ARG A 217 -41.42 37.16 -24.83
N PRO A 218 -40.70 36.48 -25.75
CA PRO A 218 -41.25 35.36 -26.51
C PRO A 218 -41.82 34.27 -25.58
N ARG A 219 -42.84 33.56 -26.07
CA ARG A 219 -43.46 32.46 -25.32
C ARG A 219 -42.43 31.37 -25.02
N VAL A 220 -42.25 31.02 -23.74
CA VAL A 220 -41.42 29.89 -23.32
C VAL A 220 -42.27 28.62 -23.37
N ASP A 221 -42.06 27.78 -24.39
CA ASP A 221 -42.65 26.43 -24.45
C ASP A 221 -41.72 25.37 -23.86
N ILE A 222 -40.42 25.66 -23.90
CA ILE A 222 -39.33 24.73 -23.62
C ILE A 222 -38.36 25.40 -22.64
N VAL A 223 -37.89 24.64 -21.68
CA VAL A 223 -36.58 24.87 -21.06
C VAL A 223 -35.65 23.72 -21.40
N ASP A 224 -34.34 23.96 -21.42
CA ASP A 224 -33.35 22.88 -21.45
C ASP A 224 -32.43 22.91 -20.23
N VAL A 225 -31.94 21.72 -19.84
CA VAL A 225 -31.21 21.52 -18.58
C VAL A 225 -30.08 20.51 -18.73
N ALA A 226 -28.99 20.77 -18.02
CA ALA A 226 -27.85 19.88 -17.87
C ALA A 226 -27.56 19.65 -16.37
N SER A 227 -26.38 19.08 -16.06
CA SER A 227 -25.88 18.93 -14.69
C SER A 227 -25.69 20.27 -13.95
N TYR A 228 -25.58 21.39 -14.66
CA TYR A 228 -25.55 22.74 -14.07
C TYR A 228 -26.87 23.13 -13.38
N GLN A 229 -27.98 22.52 -13.78
CA GLN A 229 -29.31 22.64 -13.18
C GLN A 229 -29.67 21.43 -12.29
N SER A 230 -28.67 20.67 -11.81
CA SER A 230 -28.89 19.47 -10.98
C SER A 230 -29.49 19.73 -9.59
N THR A 231 -29.54 21.00 -9.16
CA THR A 231 -30.17 21.43 -7.90
C THR A 231 -31.63 21.85 -8.05
N MET A 232 -32.20 21.87 -9.26
CA MET A 232 -33.64 22.09 -9.46
C MET A 232 -34.48 21.04 -8.74
N THR A 233 -35.51 21.48 -8.01
CA THR A 233 -36.37 20.58 -7.22
C THR A 233 -37.67 20.24 -7.96
N GLN A 234 -38.44 19.28 -7.45
CA GLN A 234 -39.82 19.05 -7.93
C GLN A 234 -40.69 20.32 -7.88
N SER A 235 -40.42 21.22 -6.93
CA SER A 235 -41.09 22.52 -6.80
C SER A 235 -40.86 23.38 -8.04
N ASP A 236 -39.64 23.36 -8.60
CA ASP A 236 -39.26 24.12 -9.79
C ASP A 236 -39.93 23.58 -11.06
N TYR A 237 -39.95 22.26 -11.25
CA TYR A 237 -40.66 21.65 -12.38
C TYR A 237 -42.18 21.91 -12.31
N ASN A 238 -42.76 21.90 -11.11
CA ASN A 238 -44.17 22.27 -10.90
C ASN A 238 -44.43 23.76 -11.24
N LYS A 239 -43.51 24.68 -10.87
CA LYS A 239 -43.59 26.11 -11.20
C LYS A 239 -43.44 26.34 -12.71
N LEU A 240 -42.54 25.63 -13.38
CA LEU A 240 -42.40 25.65 -14.85
C LEU A 240 -43.70 25.20 -15.54
N LYS A 241 -44.32 24.11 -15.08
CA LYS A 241 -45.62 23.68 -15.61
C LYS A 241 -46.70 24.76 -15.42
N ALA A 242 -46.77 25.36 -14.23
CA ALA A 242 -47.73 26.41 -13.91
C ALA A 242 -47.51 27.69 -14.76
N ALA A 243 -46.27 27.98 -15.14
CA ALA A 243 -45.92 29.08 -16.04
C ALA A 243 -46.16 28.77 -17.54
N GLY A 244 -46.69 27.59 -17.87
CA GLY A 244 -47.10 27.22 -19.23
C GLY A 244 -46.05 26.47 -20.06
N ILE A 245 -44.91 26.08 -19.46
CA ILE A 245 -43.90 25.26 -20.15
C ILE A 245 -44.52 23.89 -20.48
N LYS A 246 -44.17 23.38 -21.66
CA LYS A 246 -44.63 22.10 -22.20
C LYS A 246 -43.57 21.03 -22.05
N THR A 247 -42.32 21.37 -22.36
CA THR A 247 -41.23 20.41 -22.52
C THR A 247 -39.98 20.81 -21.73
N VAL A 248 -39.29 19.80 -21.21
CA VAL A 248 -37.92 19.90 -20.71
C VAL A 248 -37.02 19.06 -21.62
N ILE A 249 -36.01 19.68 -22.25
CA ILE A 249 -35.00 18.96 -23.04
C ILE A 249 -33.75 18.77 -22.16
N ILE A 250 -33.28 17.53 -22.01
CA ILE A 250 -32.28 17.19 -20.99
C ILE A 250 -30.99 16.69 -21.63
N LYS A 251 -29.83 17.24 -21.24
CA LYS A 251 -28.53 16.69 -21.66
C LYS A 251 -28.39 15.28 -21.12
N ALA A 252 -28.38 14.26 -21.98
CA ALA A 252 -28.23 12.87 -21.58
C ALA A 252 -26.75 12.48 -21.52
N THR A 253 -26.02 12.71 -22.61
CA THR A 253 -24.62 12.30 -22.78
C THR A 253 -23.83 13.32 -23.62
N GLU A 254 -22.50 13.19 -23.57
CA GLU A 254 -21.55 13.95 -24.38
C GLU A 254 -20.40 13.03 -24.81
N GLY A 255 -20.15 12.99 -26.12
CA GLY A 255 -19.20 12.05 -26.73
C GLY A 255 -19.42 10.60 -26.27
N THR A 256 -18.32 9.88 -26.02
CA THR A 256 -18.34 8.56 -25.38
C THR A 256 -17.90 8.57 -23.91
N GLY A 257 -17.60 9.76 -23.37
CA GLY A 257 -16.92 9.91 -22.07
C GLY A 257 -17.80 10.41 -20.93
N TYR A 258 -18.93 11.08 -21.22
CA TYR A 258 -19.73 11.75 -20.20
C TYR A 258 -21.22 11.40 -20.29
N THR A 259 -21.79 11.02 -19.14
CA THR A 259 -23.23 10.89 -18.90
C THR A 259 -23.62 11.94 -17.85
N ASN A 260 -24.71 12.68 -18.08
CA ASN A 260 -25.24 13.60 -17.07
C ASN A 260 -25.83 12.79 -15.89
N PRO A 261 -25.25 12.86 -14.68
CA PRO A 261 -25.73 12.08 -13.54
C PRO A 261 -27.12 12.51 -13.05
N ALA A 262 -27.56 13.74 -13.38
CA ALA A 262 -28.86 14.26 -12.99
C ALA A 262 -29.98 13.94 -14.00
N ALA A 263 -29.67 13.55 -15.25
CA ALA A 263 -30.63 13.50 -16.35
C ALA A 263 -31.89 12.68 -16.05
N LEU A 264 -31.72 11.51 -15.44
CA LEU A 264 -32.83 10.60 -15.11
C LEU A 264 -33.64 11.05 -13.89
N ALA A 265 -33.11 11.95 -13.06
CA ALA A 265 -33.85 12.58 -11.96
C ALA A 265 -34.60 13.82 -12.46
N GLN A 266 -33.92 14.67 -13.24
CA GLN A 266 -34.50 15.82 -13.94
C GLN A 266 -35.69 15.39 -14.81
N ALA A 267 -35.55 14.28 -15.55
CA ALA A 267 -36.63 13.67 -16.32
C ALA A 267 -37.82 13.31 -15.42
N ARG A 268 -37.63 12.42 -14.44
CA ARG A 268 -38.72 11.96 -13.57
C ARG A 268 -39.44 13.11 -12.85
N MET A 269 -38.73 14.17 -12.45
CA MET A 269 -39.36 15.34 -11.84
C MET A 269 -40.18 16.16 -12.83
N ALA A 270 -39.70 16.33 -14.06
CA ALA A 270 -40.47 16.96 -15.14
C ALA A 270 -41.71 16.13 -15.53
N ASN A 271 -41.56 14.81 -15.72
CA ASN A 271 -42.68 13.88 -15.94
C ASN A 271 -43.72 13.97 -14.80
N ALA A 272 -43.28 13.98 -13.53
CA ALA A 272 -44.16 14.12 -12.36
C ALA A 272 -44.84 15.50 -12.25
N ALA A 273 -44.24 16.55 -12.83
CA ALA A 273 -44.88 17.86 -13.01
C ALA A 273 -45.85 17.91 -14.20
N GLY A 274 -46.04 16.80 -14.94
CA GLY A 274 -46.86 16.76 -16.14
C GLY A 274 -46.22 17.42 -17.36
N LEU A 275 -44.89 17.58 -17.38
CA LEU A 275 -44.12 18.08 -18.52
C LEU A 275 -43.73 16.93 -19.46
N ASN A 276 -43.64 17.23 -20.76
CA ASN A 276 -43.01 16.36 -21.73
C ASN A 276 -41.49 16.36 -21.51
N VAL A 277 -40.82 15.22 -21.71
CA VAL A 277 -39.36 15.14 -21.59
C VAL A 277 -38.72 14.50 -22.81
N ASP A 278 -37.77 15.24 -23.36
CA ASP A 278 -36.90 14.90 -24.49
C ASP A 278 -35.43 14.99 -24.09
N PHE A 279 -34.52 14.49 -24.92
CA PHE A 279 -33.10 14.42 -24.60
C PHE A 279 -32.21 14.98 -25.71
N TYR A 280 -31.07 15.55 -25.32
CA TYR A 280 -30.01 15.93 -26.25
C TYR A 280 -28.67 15.24 -25.94
N HIS A 281 -27.88 15.06 -26.99
CA HIS A 281 -26.53 14.52 -26.95
C HIS A 281 -25.57 15.52 -27.60
N TYR A 282 -24.63 16.04 -26.81
CA TYR A 282 -23.59 16.94 -27.28
C TYR A 282 -22.56 16.15 -28.09
N ALA A 283 -22.62 16.31 -29.41
CA ALA A 283 -21.85 15.50 -30.35
C ALA A 283 -20.40 15.96 -30.42
N THR A 284 -19.47 15.01 -30.42
CA THR A 284 -18.03 15.26 -30.63
C THR A 284 -17.46 14.53 -31.85
N PHE A 285 -18.28 13.73 -32.53
CA PHE A 285 -17.86 12.90 -33.66
C PHE A 285 -17.40 13.69 -34.90
N ASN A 286 -16.43 13.13 -35.62
CA ASN A 286 -15.95 13.66 -36.90
C ASN A 286 -15.72 12.58 -37.98
N THR A 287 -15.99 11.32 -37.65
CA THR A 287 -15.99 10.15 -38.55
C THR A 287 -17.26 9.32 -38.35
N ALA A 288 -17.56 8.44 -39.30
CA ALA A 288 -18.69 7.51 -39.17
C ALA A 288 -18.54 6.59 -37.94
N ASP A 289 -17.32 6.20 -37.57
CA ASP A 289 -17.08 5.30 -36.44
C ASP A 289 -17.15 6.01 -35.08
N SER A 290 -16.71 7.27 -34.98
CA SER A 290 -16.98 8.09 -33.80
C SER A 290 -18.48 8.36 -33.65
N ALA A 291 -19.18 8.68 -34.74
CA ALA A 291 -20.63 8.87 -34.73
C ALA A 291 -21.39 7.60 -34.30
N ARG A 292 -20.93 6.42 -34.76
CA ARG A 292 -21.44 5.12 -34.34
C ARG A 292 -21.21 4.86 -32.85
N ALA A 293 -20.02 5.18 -32.34
CA ALA A 293 -19.69 4.99 -30.93
C ALA A 293 -20.51 5.92 -30.02
N GLU A 294 -20.65 7.19 -30.38
CA GLU A 294 -21.43 8.19 -29.64
C GLU A 294 -22.93 7.84 -29.63
N ALA A 295 -23.51 7.43 -30.77
CA ALA A 295 -24.88 6.94 -30.83
C ALA A 295 -25.10 5.64 -30.05
N THR A 296 -24.11 4.74 -30.02
CA THR A 296 -24.17 3.52 -29.21
C THR A 296 -24.12 3.85 -27.71
N TYR A 297 -23.32 4.84 -27.31
CA TYR A 297 -23.21 5.31 -25.93
C TYR A 297 -24.53 5.94 -25.43
N LEU A 298 -25.12 6.86 -26.20
CA LEU A 298 -26.47 7.39 -25.92
C LEU A 298 -27.52 6.25 -25.92
N GLY A 299 -27.52 5.42 -26.96
CA GLY A 299 -28.48 4.34 -27.14
C GLY A 299 -28.48 3.34 -25.98
N ASN A 300 -27.30 2.98 -25.46
CA ASN A 300 -27.17 2.13 -24.26
C ASN A 300 -27.78 2.79 -23.02
N LEU A 301 -27.58 4.10 -22.80
CA LEU A 301 -28.21 4.81 -21.68
C LEU A 301 -29.74 4.77 -21.79
N LEU A 302 -30.28 5.05 -22.98
CA LEU A 302 -31.73 5.08 -23.22
C LEU A 302 -32.36 3.68 -23.05
N VAL A 303 -31.73 2.63 -23.62
CA VAL A 303 -32.21 1.25 -23.52
C VAL A 303 -32.14 0.73 -22.08
N ASN A 304 -31.00 0.91 -21.39
CA ASN A 304 -30.81 0.37 -20.04
C ASN A 304 -31.73 1.02 -19.00
N ASN A 305 -32.20 2.26 -19.26
CA ASN A 305 -33.15 2.97 -18.41
C ASN A 305 -34.60 2.90 -18.92
N GLN A 306 -34.89 2.01 -19.89
CA GLN A 306 -36.24 1.78 -20.43
C GLN A 306 -36.90 3.05 -20.98
N VAL A 307 -36.10 3.97 -21.53
CA VAL A 307 -36.60 5.23 -22.09
C VAL A 307 -37.44 4.95 -23.33
N SER A 308 -38.65 5.51 -23.35
CA SER A 308 -39.67 5.32 -24.37
C SER A 308 -39.17 5.67 -25.77
N LYS A 309 -39.48 4.82 -26.75
CA LYS A 309 -39.05 5.00 -28.15
C LYS A 309 -39.64 6.23 -28.84
N LYS A 310 -40.60 6.90 -28.19
CA LYS A 310 -41.26 8.12 -28.68
C LYS A 310 -40.50 9.41 -28.35
N VAL A 311 -39.56 9.42 -27.39
CA VAL A 311 -38.81 10.65 -27.02
C VAL A 311 -38.11 11.24 -28.25
N LEU A 312 -38.09 12.57 -28.34
CA LEU A 312 -37.32 13.29 -29.35
C LEU A 312 -35.85 13.30 -28.88
N LEU A 313 -34.95 12.89 -29.78
CA LEU A 313 -33.51 12.90 -29.54
C LEU A 313 -32.85 13.98 -30.39
N PHE A 314 -32.24 14.97 -29.74
CA PHE A 314 -31.45 15.99 -30.40
C PHE A 314 -29.99 15.57 -30.50
N ALA A 315 -29.44 15.64 -31.72
CA ALA A 315 -28.00 15.77 -31.90
C ALA A 315 -27.67 17.26 -31.78
N ASP A 316 -26.90 17.59 -30.76
CA ASP A 316 -26.41 18.93 -30.50
C ASP A 316 -25.07 19.09 -31.24
N MET A 317 -25.14 19.91 -32.30
CA MET A 317 -24.12 20.09 -33.33
C MET A 317 -23.54 21.50 -33.23
N GLU A 318 -22.73 21.75 -32.19
CA GLU A 318 -21.97 22.99 -32.04
C GLU A 318 -20.45 22.83 -31.81
N ASP A 319 -19.97 21.69 -31.31
CA ASP A 319 -18.54 21.47 -31.01
C ASP A 319 -17.66 21.57 -32.27
N ALA A 320 -16.56 22.32 -32.18
CA ALA A 320 -15.56 22.50 -33.23
C ALA A 320 -14.99 21.18 -33.81
N LYS A 321 -14.99 20.08 -33.06
CA LYS A 321 -14.60 18.74 -33.55
C LYS A 321 -15.51 18.26 -34.68
N THR A 322 -16.81 18.57 -34.61
CA THR A 322 -17.83 18.14 -35.59
C THR A 322 -17.73 18.89 -36.93
N TYR A 323 -16.82 19.87 -37.04
CA TYR A 323 -16.65 20.72 -38.22
C TYR A 323 -15.93 19.97 -39.36
N THR A 324 -16.65 19.05 -40.01
CA THR A 324 -16.14 18.23 -41.11
C THR A 324 -17.08 18.24 -42.32
N VAL A 325 -16.50 18.19 -43.53
CA VAL A 325 -17.24 18.03 -44.79
C VAL A 325 -18.14 16.79 -44.80
N ASN A 326 -17.84 15.80 -43.96
CA ASN A 326 -18.61 14.57 -43.80
C ASN A 326 -19.76 14.69 -42.78
N ALA A 327 -20.08 15.88 -42.26
CA ALA A 327 -21.05 16.07 -41.17
C ALA A 327 -22.42 15.37 -41.44
N THR A 328 -22.97 15.50 -42.65
CA THR A 328 -24.22 14.80 -43.04
C THR A 328 -24.09 13.27 -42.97
N ALA A 329 -22.97 12.71 -43.40
CA ALA A 329 -22.74 11.25 -43.42
C ALA A 329 -22.49 10.69 -42.00
N ASN A 330 -21.74 11.44 -41.18
CA ASN A 330 -21.51 11.10 -39.78
C ASN A 330 -22.82 11.14 -38.99
N LEU A 331 -23.59 12.24 -39.10
CA LEU A 331 -24.86 12.40 -38.39
C LEU A 331 -25.93 11.39 -38.88
N ASN A 332 -25.97 11.07 -40.18
CA ASN A 332 -26.79 9.95 -40.66
C ASN A 332 -26.34 8.58 -40.11
N THR A 333 -25.05 8.39 -39.81
CA THR A 333 -24.56 7.18 -39.14
C THR A 333 -25.01 7.13 -37.68
N PHE A 334 -24.99 8.27 -36.98
CA PHE A 334 -25.53 8.42 -35.63
C PHE A 334 -27.04 8.08 -35.59
N TRP A 335 -27.83 8.68 -36.49
CA TRP A 335 -29.25 8.36 -36.66
C TRP A 335 -29.51 6.90 -37.01
N SER A 336 -28.70 6.29 -37.89
CA SER A 336 -28.86 4.89 -38.26
C SER A 336 -28.74 3.94 -37.07
N VAL A 337 -27.84 4.21 -36.11
CA VAL A 337 -27.68 3.38 -34.90
C VAL A 337 -28.88 3.54 -33.98
N LEU A 338 -29.35 4.77 -33.75
CA LEU A 338 -30.51 5.02 -32.90
C LEU A 338 -31.81 4.44 -33.50
N ASN A 339 -31.97 4.51 -34.83
CA ASN A 339 -33.05 3.85 -35.57
C ASN A 339 -33.04 2.32 -35.35
N THR A 340 -31.86 1.67 -35.38
CA THR A 340 -31.72 0.23 -35.09
C THR A 340 -32.12 -0.11 -33.65
N LEU A 341 -31.95 0.82 -32.70
CA LEU A 341 -32.40 0.70 -31.32
C LEU A 341 -33.88 1.14 -31.12
N GLY A 342 -34.59 1.43 -32.21
CA GLY A 342 -36.01 1.81 -32.23
C GLY A 342 -36.31 3.28 -31.94
N TYR A 343 -35.30 4.12 -31.69
CA TYR A 343 -35.49 5.57 -31.55
C TYR A 343 -35.43 6.21 -32.92
N THR A 344 -36.55 6.70 -33.43
CA THR A 344 -36.68 7.26 -34.79
C THR A 344 -37.10 8.73 -34.81
N ASN A 345 -37.40 9.31 -33.65
CA ASN A 345 -37.85 10.69 -33.49
C ASN A 345 -36.62 11.60 -33.26
N HIS A 346 -36.03 12.15 -34.34
CA HIS A 346 -34.74 12.86 -34.30
C HIS A 346 -34.85 14.36 -34.58
N GLY A 347 -34.03 15.18 -33.92
CA GLY A 347 -33.90 16.61 -34.14
C GLY A 347 -32.44 17.06 -34.17
N VAL A 348 -32.18 18.28 -34.65
CA VAL A 348 -30.83 18.86 -34.64
C VAL A 348 -30.86 20.18 -33.89
N TYR A 349 -30.07 20.29 -32.83
CA TYR A 349 -29.75 21.57 -32.20
C TYR A 349 -28.47 22.12 -32.82
N THR A 350 -28.46 23.39 -33.22
CA THR A 350 -27.27 24.06 -33.77
C THR A 350 -27.48 25.57 -33.88
N SER A 351 -26.40 26.36 -33.84
CA SER A 351 -26.46 27.82 -33.92
C SER A 351 -26.73 28.34 -35.34
N THR A 352 -26.77 29.67 -35.51
CA THR A 352 -26.71 30.30 -36.84
C THR A 352 -25.30 30.31 -37.44
N THR A 353 -24.25 30.22 -36.61
CA THR A 353 -22.83 30.40 -36.96
C THR A 353 -22.06 29.08 -37.20
N TYR A 354 -22.63 27.94 -36.82
CA TYR A 354 -22.01 26.62 -36.99
C TYR A 354 -21.69 26.32 -38.48
N LEU A 355 -20.44 25.97 -38.77
CA LEU A 355 -19.90 25.97 -40.15
C LEU A 355 -20.62 25.01 -41.11
N TYR A 356 -21.13 23.89 -40.60
CA TYR A 356 -21.81 22.85 -41.41
C TYR A 356 -23.32 22.78 -41.14
N ARG A 357 -23.92 23.89 -40.69
CA ARG A 357 -25.35 24.04 -40.34
C ARG A 357 -26.28 23.45 -41.42
N ASP A 358 -26.13 23.90 -42.66
CA ASP A 358 -27.01 23.47 -43.76
C ASP A 358 -26.71 22.02 -44.22
N ALA A 359 -25.64 21.39 -43.70
CA ALA A 359 -25.33 19.99 -43.89
C ALA A 359 -25.93 19.07 -42.80
N VAL A 360 -26.02 19.55 -41.56
CA VAL A 360 -26.69 18.81 -40.46
C VAL A 360 -28.22 18.94 -40.54
N ILE A 361 -28.75 20.12 -40.88
CA ILE A 361 -30.19 20.36 -41.04
C ILE A 361 -30.82 19.40 -42.07
N ARG A 362 -30.11 19.12 -43.18
CA ARG A 362 -30.57 18.20 -44.23
C ARG A 362 -30.77 16.74 -43.77
N THR A 363 -30.35 16.37 -42.56
CA THR A 363 -30.61 15.04 -41.99
C THR A 363 -32.00 14.89 -41.36
N VAL A 364 -32.63 16.00 -40.96
CA VAL A 364 -33.94 16.01 -40.26
C VAL A 364 -34.98 16.96 -40.89
N GLY A 365 -34.56 17.92 -41.70
CA GLY A 365 -35.41 18.97 -42.27
C GLY A 365 -35.58 20.18 -41.35
N GLN A 366 -35.82 21.37 -41.93
CA GLN A 366 -35.85 22.65 -41.20
C GLN A 366 -36.83 22.66 -40.01
N SER A 367 -38.02 22.07 -40.19
CA SER A 367 -39.07 21.98 -39.16
C SER A 367 -38.72 21.10 -37.96
N ARG A 368 -37.56 20.43 -37.97
CA ARG A 368 -37.05 19.60 -36.87
C ARG A 368 -35.72 20.12 -36.29
N VAL A 369 -35.41 21.38 -36.60
CA VAL A 369 -34.25 22.11 -36.07
C VAL A 369 -34.64 22.87 -34.82
N TRP A 370 -33.75 22.87 -33.83
CA TRP A 370 -33.81 23.72 -32.66
C TRP A 370 -32.63 24.71 -32.73
N ARG A 371 -32.92 26.00 -32.93
CA ARG A 371 -31.90 27.02 -33.26
C ARG A 371 -31.41 27.74 -32.01
N ALA A 372 -30.10 27.82 -31.81
CA ALA A 372 -29.51 28.77 -30.86
C ALA A 372 -29.24 30.14 -31.54
N GLN A 373 -29.90 31.21 -31.08
CA GLN A 373 -29.55 32.59 -31.45
C GLN A 373 -30.14 33.62 -30.48
N TYR A 374 -29.29 34.31 -29.71
CA TYR A 374 -29.74 35.21 -28.64
C TYR A 374 -29.72 36.69 -29.06
N PRO A 375 -30.86 37.38 -29.18
CA PRO A 375 -30.93 38.84 -29.11
C PRO A 375 -30.60 39.32 -27.69
N TYR A 376 -29.99 40.50 -27.55
CA TYR A 376 -29.72 41.11 -26.23
C TYR A 376 -31.00 41.41 -25.42
N THR A 377 -32.13 41.59 -26.10
CA THR A 377 -33.46 41.82 -25.48
C THR A 377 -34.50 41.11 -26.35
N PRO A 378 -34.82 39.83 -26.08
CA PRO A 378 -35.83 39.10 -26.85
C PRO A 378 -37.22 39.72 -26.66
N SER A 379 -38.06 39.76 -27.70
CA SER A 379 -39.41 40.34 -27.61
C SER A 379 -40.47 39.47 -28.29
N ASN A 380 -41.65 39.40 -27.68
CA ASN A 380 -42.86 38.76 -28.21
C ASN A 380 -43.27 39.24 -29.62
N THR A 381 -42.85 40.44 -30.04
CA THR A 381 -43.14 41.05 -31.35
C THR A 381 -42.02 40.89 -32.38
N ASN A 382 -40.85 40.39 -31.99
CA ASN A 382 -39.68 40.25 -32.86
C ASN A 382 -39.11 38.83 -32.75
N LEU A 383 -39.87 37.87 -33.29
CA LEU A 383 -39.54 36.44 -33.26
C LEU A 383 -38.59 36.07 -34.40
N TRP A 384 -37.46 35.43 -34.10
CA TRP A 384 -36.47 35.02 -35.10
C TRP A 384 -36.57 33.52 -35.40
N ASN A 385 -36.03 33.09 -36.54
CA ASN A 385 -35.93 31.66 -36.88
C ASN A 385 -37.28 30.93 -36.96
N THR A 386 -38.36 31.62 -37.29
CA THR A 386 -39.75 31.12 -37.38
C THR A 386 -39.98 30.04 -38.45
N GLY A 387 -38.96 29.68 -39.23
CA GLY A 387 -38.96 28.53 -40.16
C GLY A 387 -38.26 27.28 -39.63
N ASP A 388 -37.55 27.39 -38.49
CA ASP A 388 -37.06 26.24 -37.72
C ASP A 388 -38.20 25.64 -36.87
N GLY A 389 -37.98 24.47 -36.28
CA GLY A 389 -38.96 23.84 -35.38
C GLY A 389 -39.09 24.57 -34.04
N ALA A 390 -37.95 24.90 -33.43
CA ALA A 390 -37.86 25.68 -32.20
C ALA A 390 -36.69 26.66 -32.23
N TRP A 391 -36.74 27.68 -31.38
CA TRP A 391 -35.70 28.70 -31.25
C TRP A 391 -35.38 28.97 -29.78
N GLN A 392 -34.15 28.67 -29.37
CA GLN A 392 -33.56 29.07 -28.09
C GLN A 392 -33.11 30.53 -28.20
N PHE A 393 -33.79 31.38 -27.43
CA PHE A 393 -33.77 32.83 -27.63
C PHE A 393 -33.16 33.61 -26.45
N SER A 394 -32.91 32.94 -25.32
CA SER A 394 -32.24 33.51 -24.15
C SER A 394 -31.58 32.41 -23.33
N SER A 395 -30.36 32.68 -22.85
CA SER A 395 -29.58 31.88 -21.90
C SER A 395 -29.45 32.55 -20.52
N THR A 396 -30.23 33.61 -20.30
CA THR A 396 -30.22 34.49 -19.11
C THR A 396 -31.59 34.65 -18.47
N ALA A 397 -32.54 33.75 -18.78
CA ALA A 397 -33.83 33.72 -18.13
C ALA A 397 -33.72 33.12 -16.71
N LEU A 398 -34.57 33.58 -15.80
CA LEU A 398 -34.75 33.04 -14.45
C LEU A 398 -36.09 32.30 -14.37
N LEU A 399 -36.17 31.32 -13.47
CA LEU A 399 -37.42 30.60 -13.21
C LEU A 399 -38.50 31.53 -12.61
N PRO A 400 -39.79 31.12 -12.60
CA PRO A 400 -40.86 31.91 -11.99
C PRO A 400 -40.55 32.29 -10.54
N ALA A 401 -40.96 33.50 -10.14
CA ALA A 401 -40.61 34.07 -8.83
C ALA A 401 -41.01 33.14 -7.66
N GLY A 402 -40.07 32.89 -6.75
CA GLY A 402 -40.22 31.91 -5.68
C GLY A 402 -39.78 30.50 -6.06
N SER A 403 -39.09 30.30 -7.19
CA SER A 403 -38.33 29.08 -7.47
C SER A 403 -37.17 28.86 -6.49
N ASP A 404 -36.82 27.58 -6.30
CA ASP A 404 -35.76 27.14 -5.40
C ASP A 404 -34.40 27.25 -6.11
N TYR A 405 -34.36 26.89 -7.41
CA TYR A 405 -33.26 27.19 -8.31
C TYR A 405 -33.26 28.66 -8.76
N THR A 406 -32.13 29.34 -8.53
CA THR A 406 -31.94 30.79 -8.77
C THR A 406 -30.89 31.11 -9.84
N GLY A 407 -30.34 30.09 -10.51
CA GLY A 407 -29.44 30.28 -11.65
C GLY A 407 -30.18 30.60 -12.95
N PHE A 408 -29.43 30.91 -14.00
CA PHE A 408 -30.01 31.06 -15.33
C PHE A 408 -30.42 29.71 -15.93
N ILE A 409 -31.46 29.75 -16.76
CA ILE A 409 -31.92 28.63 -17.57
C ILE A 409 -32.06 29.08 -19.03
N ASP A 410 -31.74 28.16 -19.93
CA ASP A 410 -31.93 28.32 -21.36
C ASP A 410 -33.40 28.10 -21.74
N VAL A 411 -33.97 29.03 -22.51
CA VAL A 411 -35.40 29.05 -22.85
C VAL A 411 -35.63 29.10 -24.35
N SER A 412 -36.62 28.32 -24.81
CA SER A 412 -36.99 28.24 -26.22
C SER A 412 -38.51 28.34 -26.46
N ILE A 413 -38.85 28.84 -27.64
CA ILE A 413 -40.20 28.78 -28.22
C ILE A 413 -40.28 27.57 -29.17
N ASP A 414 -41.38 26.83 -29.12
CA ASP A 414 -41.71 25.78 -30.10
C ASP A 414 -42.68 26.37 -31.14
N TYR A 415 -42.28 26.40 -32.41
CA TYR A 415 -43.09 27.00 -33.48
C TYR A 415 -44.16 26.06 -34.04
N ASN A 416 -43.95 24.74 -33.99
CA ASN A 416 -44.80 23.76 -34.68
C ASN A 416 -45.28 22.60 -33.80
N GLY A 417 -44.85 22.54 -32.54
CA GLY A 417 -45.23 21.55 -31.54
C GLY A 417 -44.38 20.28 -31.54
N PHE A 418 -43.31 20.17 -32.35
CA PHE A 418 -42.55 18.92 -32.47
C PHE A 418 -41.86 18.48 -31.17
N THR A 419 -41.52 19.40 -30.27
CA THR A 419 -40.97 19.08 -28.92
C THR A 419 -42.06 18.72 -27.91
N SER A 420 -43.33 18.84 -28.26
CA SER A 420 -44.47 18.43 -27.42
C SER A 420 -45.19 17.18 -27.94
N ASN A 421 -44.79 16.68 -29.12
CA ASN A 421 -45.34 15.50 -29.78
C ASN A 421 -44.34 14.33 -29.74
N SER A 422 -43.92 13.94 -28.54
CA SER A 422 -42.97 12.85 -28.31
C SER A 422 -43.51 11.82 -27.32
N ALA A 423 -42.91 11.67 -26.13
CA ALA A 423 -43.31 10.68 -25.13
C ALA A 423 -44.40 11.17 -24.15
N GLY A 424 -44.62 12.49 -24.04
CA GLY A 424 -45.47 13.08 -23.01
C GLY A 424 -44.90 12.83 -21.62
N THR A 425 -45.77 12.47 -20.69
CA THR A 425 -45.40 11.98 -19.36
C THR A 425 -44.81 10.55 -19.39
N GLU A 426 -44.90 9.84 -20.51
CA GLU A 426 -44.51 8.42 -20.65
C GLU A 426 -43.08 8.24 -21.18
N THR A 427 -42.15 9.06 -20.66
CA THR A 427 -40.73 9.06 -21.03
C THR A 427 -40.02 7.76 -20.62
N PHE A 428 -40.53 7.07 -19.60
CA PHE A 428 -40.09 5.73 -19.20
C PHE A 428 -41.23 4.74 -19.49
N LEU A 429 -40.91 3.58 -20.05
CA LEU A 429 -41.93 2.57 -20.37
C LEU A 429 -42.43 1.92 -19.07
N GLU A 430 -43.73 2.01 -18.81
CA GLU A 430 -44.35 1.23 -17.73
C GLU A 430 -44.22 -0.28 -17.99
N GLY A 431 -43.69 -1.01 -17.00
CA GLY A 431 -43.86 -2.45 -16.92
C GLY A 431 -45.26 -2.78 -16.42
N GLU A 432 -45.93 -3.74 -17.07
CA GLU A 432 -47.31 -4.19 -16.86
C GLU A 432 -47.99 -3.73 -15.56
N ALA A 433 -48.96 -2.81 -15.69
CA ALA A 433 -49.81 -2.36 -14.60
C ALA A 433 -50.71 -3.50 -14.07
N GLY A 434 -50.16 -4.30 -13.15
CA GLY A 434 -50.80 -5.54 -12.67
C GLY A 434 -50.53 -5.92 -11.21
N GLN A 435 -49.63 -5.24 -10.49
CA GLN A 435 -49.48 -5.30 -9.04
C GLN A 435 -49.05 -3.93 -8.48
N GLU A 436 -49.25 -3.73 -7.17
CA GLU A 436 -48.52 -2.71 -6.42
C GLU A 436 -47.02 -3.01 -6.50
N THR A 437 -46.32 -2.38 -7.45
CA THR A 437 -44.87 -2.30 -7.45
C THR A 437 -44.44 -1.38 -6.32
N GLN A 438 -44.46 -1.93 -5.09
CA GLN A 438 -43.87 -1.30 -3.90
C GLN A 438 -42.50 -0.76 -4.30
N THR A 439 -42.42 0.55 -4.44
CA THR A 439 -41.21 1.21 -4.91
C THR A 439 -40.26 1.16 -3.73
N TYR A 440 -39.40 0.14 -3.71
CA TYR A 440 -38.39 -0.02 -2.67
C TYR A 440 -37.46 1.20 -2.79
N VAL A 441 -37.71 2.22 -1.97
CA VAL A 441 -37.02 3.51 -2.04
C VAL A 441 -36.32 3.71 -0.71
N ASN A 442 -34.99 3.67 -0.74
CA ASN A 442 -34.12 3.55 0.43
C ASN A 442 -34.35 2.26 1.26
N GLN A 443 -34.77 1.16 0.61
CA GLN A 443 -35.19 -0.09 1.27
C GLN A 443 -34.38 -1.32 0.83
N TYR A 444 -34.32 -2.32 1.72
CA TYR A 444 -33.73 -3.63 1.45
C TYR A 444 -34.74 -4.60 0.85
N LYS A 445 -34.37 -5.34 -0.20
CA LYS A 445 -35.20 -6.39 -0.81
C LYS A 445 -34.40 -7.69 -0.96
N ARG A 446 -34.92 -8.77 -0.38
CA ARG A 446 -34.44 -10.14 -0.68
C ARG A 446 -35.11 -10.68 -1.94
N VAL A 447 -34.33 -11.34 -2.78
CA VAL A 447 -34.80 -12.15 -3.91
C VAL A 447 -34.05 -13.48 -3.83
N GLY A 448 -34.72 -14.51 -3.31
CA GLY A 448 -34.06 -15.73 -2.84
C GLY A 448 -32.98 -15.42 -1.81
N ASN A 449 -31.79 -16.01 -1.98
CA ASN A 449 -30.65 -15.77 -1.10
C ASN A 449 -29.89 -14.46 -1.37
N LYS A 450 -30.21 -13.72 -2.44
CA LYS A 450 -29.59 -12.43 -2.76
C LYS A 450 -30.29 -11.30 -2.01
N LEU A 451 -29.52 -10.35 -1.49
CA LEU A 451 -30.02 -9.11 -0.90
C LEU A 451 -29.59 -7.92 -1.74
N TYR A 452 -30.55 -7.06 -2.06
CA TYR A 452 -30.40 -5.81 -2.80
C TYR A 452 -30.77 -4.65 -1.87
N TYR A 453 -30.18 -3.49 -2.08
CA TYR A 453 -30.66 -2.23 -1.51
C TYR A 453 -31.04 -1.30 -2.66
N TYR A 454 -32.25 -0.77 -2.62
CA TYR A 454 -32.76 0.14 -3.63
C TYR A 454 -32.67 1.58 -3.11
N GLY A 455 -32.08 2.47 -3.92
CA GLY A 455 -31.77 3.85 -3.54
C GLY A 455 -32.98 4.78 -3.57
N SER A 456 -32.72 6.08 -3.43
CA SER A 456 -33.73 7.15 -3.49
C SER A 456 -34.45 7.23 -4.84
N ASN A 457 -33.84 6.71 -5.91
CA ASN A 457 -34.37 6.62 -7.26
C ASN A 457 -35.16 5.33 -7.55
N GLY A 458 -35.41 4.48 -6.54
CA GLY A 458 -36.10 3.20 -6.72
C GLY A 458 -35.33 2.16 -7.55
N GLN A 459 -34.01 2.32 -7.72
CA GLN A 459 -33.14 1.38 -8.44
C GLN A 459 -32.15 0.70 -7.48
N PRO A 460 -31.77 -0.57 -7.72
CA PRO A 460 -30.83 -1.27 -6.86
C PRO A 460 -29.42 -0.67 -7.02
N ILE A 461 -28.75 -0.34 -5.92
CA ILE A 461 -27.46 0.37 -5.95
C ILE A 461 -26.27 -0.56 -6.27
N THR A 462 -25.13 0.05 -6.59
CA THR A 462 -23.81 -0.60 -6.67
C THR A 462 -22.79 0.21 -5.86
N GLY A 463 -21.63 -0.36 -5.54
CA GLY A 463 -20.57 0.31 -4.81
C GLY A 463 -20.76 0.34 -3.28
N LEU A 464 -20.02 1.21 -2.60
CA LEU A 464 -20.06 1.38 -1.15
C LEU A 464 -21.28 2.20 -0.71
N ARG A 465 -21.92 1.79 0.38
CA ARG A 465 -23.02 2.49 1.05
C ARG A 465 -22.73 2.60 2.54
N GLN A 466 -22.66 3.82 3.08
CA GLN A 466 -22.68 4.01 4.53
C GLN A 466 -24.13 4.10 5.06
N TYR A 467 -24.38 3.58 6.27
CA TYR A 467 -25.67 3.71 6.93
C TYR A 467 -25.53 3.63 8.46
N GLY A 468 -26.37 4.38 9.19
CA GLY A 468 -26.28 4.46 10.66
C GLY A 468 -24.90 4.93 11.16
N ASN A 469 -24.59 4.62 12.42
CA ASN A 469 -23.28 4.96 12.99
C ASN A 469 -22.21 3.95 12.55
N ASN A 470 -21.33 4.40 11.65
CA ASN A 470 -20.16 3.68 11.14
C ASN A 470 -20.42 2.25 10.64
N LYS A 471 -21.56 1.98 9.99
CA LYS A 471 -21.73 0.78 9.17
C LYS A 471 -21.55 1.09 7.70
N LEU A 472 -21.02 0.11 6.98
CA LEU A 472 -20.64 0.20 5.58
C LEU A 472 -21.06 -1.10 4.88
N GLU A 473 -21.83 -1.03 3.81
CA GLU A 473 -22.21 -2.15 2.95
C GLU A 473 -21.58 -1.97 1.57
N TYR A 474 -21.44 -3.05 0.80
CA TYR A 474 -21.04 -2.97 -0.61
C TYR A 474 -21.95 -3.81 -1.49
N TYR A 475 -22.29 -3.27 -2.66
CA TYR A 475 -23.14 -3.91 -3.66
C TYR A 475 -22.35 -4.11 -4.96
N GLY A 476 -22.41 -5.31 -5.52
CA GLY A 476 -21.67 -5.66 -6.72
C GLY A 476 -22.13 -4.92 -7.97
N THR A 477 -21.44 -5.15 -9.09
CA THR A 477 -21.94 -4.82 -10.43
C THR A 477 -23.16 -5.64 -10.82
N ASP A 478 -23.44 -6.73 -10.10
CA ASP A 478 -24.70 -7.49 -10.15
C ASP A 478 -25.77 -6.96 -9.16
N HIS A 479 -25.50 -5.82 -8.53
CA HIS A 479 -26.30 -5.16 -7.48
C HIS A 479 -26.53 -6.00 -6.21
N VAL A 480 -25.86 -7.14 -6.06
CA VAL A 480 -26.01 -8.01 -4.89
C VAL A 480 -25.08 -7.55 -3.77
N GLN A 481 -25.61 -7.48 -2.54
CA GLN A 481 -24.82 -7.19 -1.35
C GLN A 481 -23.70 -8.22 -1.15
N TYR A 482 -22.48 -7.73 -0.90
CA TYR A 482 -21.35 -8.58 -0.61
C TYR A 482 -21.47 -9.17 0.80
N ARG A 483 -21.30 -10.49 0.90
CA ARG A 483 -21.33 -11.26 2.15
C ARG A 483 -20.22 -12.31 2.15
N ASN A 484 -19.54 -12.47 3.28
CA ASN A 484 -18.37 -13.34 3.48
C ASN A 484 -17.25 -13.16 2.44
N ARG A 485 -17.11 -11.97 1.82
CA ARG A 485 -16.23 -11.73 0.67
C ARG A 485 -15.57 -10.36 0.71
N TYR A 486 -14.44 -10.26 0.00
CA TYR A 486 -13.69 -9.02 -0.17
C TYR A 486 -14.30 -8.11 -1.25
N ALA A 487 -14.04 -6.81 -1.15
CA ALA A 487 -14.14 -5.86 -2.27
C ALA A 487 -12.92 -4.92 -2.28
N THR A 488 -12.42 -4.59 -3.47
CA THR A 488 -11.39 -3.56 -3.67
C THR A 488 -12.05 -2.31 -4.22
N VAL A 489 -11.89 -1.17 -3.55
CA VAL A 489 -12.43 0.12 -3.97
C VAL A 489 -11.33 1.16 -3.80
N ASN A 490 -11.01 1.92 -4.85
CA ASN A 490 -9.95 2.95 -4.83
C ASN A 490 -8.61 2.45 -4.26
N HIS A 491 -8.21 1.22 -4.62
CA HIS A 491 -7.04 0.48 -4.11
C HIS A 491 -7.07 0.07 -2.63
N GLN A 492 -8.13 0.41 -1.89
CA GLN A 492 -8.37 -0.05 -0.52
C GLN A 492 -9.13 -1.38 -0.54
N LEU A 493 -8.73 -2.34 0.30
CA LEU A 493 -9.41 -3.62 0.44
C LEU A 493 -10.32 -3.63 1.68
N TYR A 494 -11.54 -4.08 1.49
CA TYR A 494 -12.58 -4.24 2.50
C TYR A 494 -13.00 -5.71 2.57
N TYR A 495 -13.48 -6.18 3.74
CA TYR A 495 -14.13 -7.49 3.87
C TYR A 495 -15.52 -7.34 4.49
N PHE A 496 -16.51 -7.96 3.87
CA PHE A 496 -17.91 -7.91 4.29
C PHE A 496 -18.31 -9.23 4.95
N GLY A 497 -18.83 -9.16 6.16
CA GLY A 497 -19.21 -10.32 6.97
C GLY A 497 -20.47 -11.04 6.46
N GLY A 498 -20.90 -12.08 7.18
CA GLY A 498 -22.07 -12.88 6.80
C GLY A 498 -23.39 -12.10 6.90
N ASN A 499 -23.42 -11.06 7.73
CA ASN A 499 -24.49 -10.06 7.86
C ASN A 499 -24.54 -9.06 6.69
N GLY A 500 -23.43 -8.84 5.97
CA GLY A 500 -23.32 -7.88 4.86
C GLY A 500 -22.69 -6.54 5.22
N ASP A 501 -22.44 -6.28 6.51
CA ASP A 501 -21.65 -5.12 6.95
C ASP A 501 -20.15 -5.39 6.71
N ALA A 502 -19.39 -4.36 6.37
CA ALA A 502 -17.95 -4.35 6.44
C ALA A 502 -17.50 -4.54 7.89
N ILE A 503 -16.36 -5.19 8.08
CA ILE A 503 -15.82 -5.44 9.42
C ILE A 503 -14.78 -4.41 9.85
N THR A 504 -14.67 -4.24 11.16
CA THR A 504 -13.56 -3.55 11.83
C THR A 504 -12.96 -4.51 12.87
N GLY A 505 -11.70 -4.31 13.24
CA GLY A 505 -11.00 -5.18 14.18
C GLY A 505 -10.31 -6.39 13.53
N LEU A 506 -9.94 -7.36 14.38
CA LEU A 506 -9.24 -8.59 13.99
C LEU A 506 -10.18 -9.60 13.32
N ARG A 507 -9.75 -10.22 12.22
CA ARG A 507 -10.46 -11.34 11.56
C ARG A 507 -9.55 -12.55 11.39
N HIS A 508 -9.86 -13.62 12.10
CA HIS A 508 -9.25 -14.93 11.84
C HIS A 508 -9.88 -15.60 10.61
N TYR A 509 -9.05 -16.28 9.81
CA TYR A 509 -9.50 -17.16 8.73
C TYR A 509 -8.53 -18.33 8.50
N GLY A 510 -8.79 -19.15 7.48
CA GLY A 510 -8.21 -20.49 7.31
C GLY A 510 -6.68 -20.58 7.45
N ASN A 511 -6.20 -21.71 7.96
CA ASN A 511 -4.78 -22.01 8.23
C ASN A 511 -4.10 -21.00 9.17
N ASN A 512 -4.76 -20.67 10.30
CA ASN A 512 -4.27 -19.74 11.32
C ASN A 512 -3.91 -18.34 10.78
N LYS A 513 -4.60 -17.89 9.72
CA LYS A 513 -4.41 -16.53 9.19
C LYS A 513 -5.21 -15.51 9.98
N LEU A 514 -4.69 -14.29 10.03
CA LEU A 514 -5.25 -13.17 10.77
C LEU A 514 -5.12 -11.90 9.94
N GLU A 515 -6.21 -11.17 9.77
CA GLU A 515 -6.24 -9.83 9.16
C GLU A 515 -6.70 -8.81 10.20
N TYR A 516 -6.47 -7.53 9.95
CA TYR A 516 -7.07 -6.43 10.71
C TYR A 516 -7.66 -5.37 9.78
N TYR A 517 -8.80 -4.82 10.17
CA TYR A 517 -9.50 -3.76 9.45
C TYR A 517 -9.67 -2.55 10.37
N GLY A 518 -9.26 -1.37 9.91
CA GLY A 518 -9.33 -0.14 10.69
C GLY A 518 -10.76 0.29 11.02
N THR A 519 -10.91 1.35 11.81
CA THR A 519 -12.22 1.97 12.11
C THR A 519 -12.91 2.52 10.86
N ASN A 520 -12.16 2.73 9.78
CA ASN A 520 -12.60 3.08 8.42
C ASN A 520 -12.92 1.85 7.54
N HIS A 521 -12.95 0.64 8.10
CA HIS A 521 -13.21 -0.64 7.42
C HIS A 521 -12.14 -1.09 6.41
N VAL A 522 -11.01 -0.39 6.30
CA VAL A 522 -9.92 -0.71 5.36
C VAL A 522 -8.93 -1.69 5.99
N GLN A 523 -8.53 -2.72 5.24
CA GLN A 523 -7.52 -3.70 5.64
C GLN A 523 -6.17 -3.02 5.91
N TYR A 524 -5.56 -3.31 7.06
CA TYR A 524 -4.21 -2.88 7.38
C TYR A 524 -3.17 -3.66 6.56
N ARG A 525 -2.24 -2.93 5.94
CA ARG A 525 -1.15 -3.46 5.10
C ARG A 525 0.13 -2.69 5.35
N ASN A 526 1.23 -3.40 5.57
CA ASN A 526 2.51 -2.84 6.05
C ASN A 526 2.33 -1.95 7.30
N HIS A 527 1.46 -2.37 8.23
CA HIS A 527 0.98 -1.53 9.32
C HIS A 527 0.95 -2.29 10.65
N TYR A 528 1.28 -1.60 11.74
CA TYR A 528 1.16 -2.13 13.09
C TYR A 528 -0.27 -1.97 13.65
N TYR A 529 -0.68 -2.86 14.54
CA TYR A 529 -1.88 -2.68 15.36
C TYR A 529 -1.58 -3.11 16.80
N GLN A 530 -2.02 -2.31 17.78
CA GLN A 530 -1.81 -2.58 19.20
C GLN A 530 -3.15 -2.74 19.92
N GLU A 531 -3.30 -3.85 20.64
CA GLU A 531 -4.43 -4.14 21.51
C GLU A 531 -3.92 -4.35 22.94
N GLY A 532 -3.95 -3.29 23.74
CA GLY A 532 -3.33 -3.28 25.07
C GLY A 532 -1.83 -3.60 24.99
N ASN A 533 -1.43 -4.76 25.53
CA ASN A 533 -0.05 -5.24 25.49
C ASN A 533 0.30 -6.12 24.28
N LYS A 534 -0.67 -6.46 23.41
CA LYS A 534 -0.43 -7.23 22.19
C LYS A 534 -0.07 -6.27 21.06
N LEU A 535 1.05 -6.47 20.38
CA LEU A 535 1.37 -5.77 19.13
C LEU A 535 1.40 -6.76 17.98
N TYR A 536 0.70 -6.43 16.90
CA TYR A 536 0.63 -7.17 15.64
C TYR A 536 1.26 -6.33 14.53
N TYR A 537 1.80 -6.98 13.49
CA TYR A 537 2.21 -6.32 12.24
C TYR A 537 1.62 -7.05 11.04
N PHE A 538 0.93 -6.32 10.18
CA PHE A 538 0.28 -6.83 8.97
C PHE A 538 1.17 -6.56 7.76
N GLY A 539 1.47 -7.60 6.99
CA GLY A 539 2.32 -7.55 5.80
C GLY A 539 1.66 -6.82 4.60
N GLY A 540 2.38 -6.74 3.48
CA GLY A 540 1.87 -6.08 2.27
C GLY A 540 0.66 -6.77 1.62
N ASN A 541 0.47 -8.05 1.91
CA ASN A 541 -0.72 -8.85 1.56
C ASN A 541 -1.91 -8.63 2.50
N GLY A 542 -1.70 -8.05 3.70
CA GLY A 542 -2.73 -7.83 4.72
C GLY A 542 -2.93 -8.98 5.73
N ASP A 543 -2.15 -10.06 5.62
CA ASP A 543 -2.05 -11.06 6.70
C ASP A 543 -1.11 -10.55 7.80
N ALA A 544 -1.38 -10.90 9.05
CA ALA A 544 -0.42 -10.75 10.15
C ALA A 544 0.81 -11.63 9.93
N ILE A 545 1.97 -11.13 10.36
CA ILE A 545 3.25 -11.84 10.26
C ILE A 545 3.44 -12.74 11.49
N THR A 546 3.98 -13.94 11.24
CA THR A 546 4.61 -14.80 12.25
C THR A 546 6.08 -15.02 11.87
N GLY A 547 6.92 -15.40 12.84
CA GLY A 547 8.35 -15.59 12.61
C GLY A 547 9.17 -14.30 12.72
N LEU A 548 10.40 -14.35 12.19
CA LEU A 548 11.35 -13.24 12.20
C LEU A 548 11.02 -12.21 11.11
N ARG A 549 11.09 -10.91 11.45
CA ARG A 549 10.85 -9.80 10.52
C ARG A 549 11.98 -8.77 10.59
N HIS A 550 12.79 -8.71 9.54
CA HIS A 550 13.78 -7.64 9.37
C HIS A 550 13.12 -6.35 8.89
N TYR A 551 13.55 -5.20 9.41
CA TYR A 551 13.09 -3.88 8.97
C TYR A 551 14.10 -2.77 9.26
N GLY A 552 14.02 -1.65 8.52
CA GLY A 552 14.84 -0.47 8.75
C GLY A 552 16.35 -0.73 8.73
N ASN A 553 17.10 0.04 9.54
CA ASN A 553 18.56 -0.07 9.63
C ASN A 553 18.97 -1.22 10.58
N ASN A 554 19.04 -2.44 10.04
CA ASN A 554 19.38 -3.68 10.76
C ASN A 554 18.59 -3.87 12.07
N LYS A 555 17.26 -3.67 12.03
CA LYS A 555 16.37 -4.10 13.11
C LYS A 555 15.69 -5.41 12.76
N LEU A 556 15.33 -6.14 13.81
CA LEU A 556 14.74 -7.46 13.75
C LEU A 556 13.66 -7.56 14.83
N GLU A 557 12.45 -7.94 14.44
CA GLU A 557 11.33 -8.29 15.34
C GLU A 557 11.04 -9.79 15.23
N TYR A 558 10.34 -10.35 16.21
CA TYR A 558 9.75 -11.68 16.12
C TYR A 558 8.29 -11.66 16.54
N TYR A 559 7.44 -12.39 15.81
CA TYR A 559 6.03 -12.57 16.08
C TYR A 559 5.73 -14.05 16.30
N GLY A 560 5.02 -14.38 17.37
CA GLY A 560 4.67 -15.76 17.71
C GLY A 560 3.68 -16.39 16.71
N THR A 561 3.36 -17.67 16.93
CA THR A 561 2.28 -18.36 16.19
C THR A 561 0.88 -17.82 16.52
N ASP A 562 0.78 -17.02 17.59
CA ASP A 562 -0.36 -16.17 17.98
C ASP A 562 -0.38 -14.81 17.25
N HIS A 563 0.59 -14.55 16.36
CA HIS A 563 0.84 -13.28 15.66
C HIS A 563 1.27 -12.11 16.55
N ILE A 564 1.60 -12.36 17.82
CA ILE A 564 1.93 -11.31 18.80
C ILE A 564 3.44 -11.10 18.85
N GLN A 565 3.88 -9.84 18.80
CA GLN A 565 5.29 -9.46 18.92
C GLN A 565 5.88 -9.92 20.26
N TYR A 566 7.03 -10.59 20.21
CA TYR A 566 7.77 -10.96 21.41
C TYR A 566 8.42 -9.73 22.04
N ARG A 567 8.16 -9.51 23.34
CA ARG A 567 8.71 -8.41 24.13
C ARG A 567 9.20 -8.92 25.47
N ASN A 568 10.41 -8.52 25.86
CA ASN A 568 11.15 -9.05 27.02
C ASN A 568 11.29 -10.59 27.01
N ARG A 569 11.41 -11.21 25.82
CA ARG A 569 11.34 -12.66 25.61
C ARG A 569 12.50 -13.19 24.77
N TYR A 570 12.92 -14.41 25.07
CA TYR A 570 13.79 -15.19 24.21
C TYR A 570 13.01 -15.86 23.07
N TYR A 571 13.68 -16.12 21.96
CA TYR A 571 13.24 -17.02 20.89
C TYR A 571 14.43 -17.86 20.43
N GLN A 572 14.20 -19.14 20.11
CA GLN A 572 15.24 -20.06 19.65
C GLN A 572 14.89 -20.63 18.27
N GLU A 573 15.84 -20.55 17.34
CA GLU A 573 15.76 -21.07 15.97
C GLU A 573 16.93 -22.05 15.77
N GLY A 574 16.68 -23.33 16.00
CA GLY A 574 17.74 -24.35 16.03
C GLY A 574 18.79 -24.02 17.09
N ASN A 575 20.01 -23.70 16.65
CA ASN A 575 21.12 -23.33 17.54
C ASN A 575 21.21 -21.81 17.82
N LYS A 576 20.45 -20.96 17.12
CA LYS A 576 20.45 -19.51 17.34
C LYS A 576 19.47 -19.16 18.46
N LEU A 577 19.91 -18.37 19.43
CA LEU A 577 19.04 -17.76 20.44
C LEU A 577 19.03 -16.25 20.25
N TYR A 578 17.84 -15.66 20.15
CA TYR A 578 17.61 -14.23 20.08
C TYR A 578 16.92 -13.76 21.37
N TYR A 579 17.09 -12.50 21.77
CA TYR A 579 16.30 -11.87 22.83
C TYR A 579 15.70 -10.56 22.36
N PHE A 580 14.38 -10.42 22.51
CA PHE A 580 13.61 -9.25 22.11
C PHE A 580 13.34 -8.36 23.32
N GLY A 581 13.71 -7.08 23.21
CA GLY A 581 13.61 -6.09 24.28
C GLY A 581 12.18 -5.67 24.61
N SER A 582 12.04 -4.65 25.46
CA SER A 582 10.74 -4.11 25.88
C SER A 582 9.97 -3.42 24.74
N ASN A 583 10.70 -2.90 23.75
CA ASN A 583 10.17 -2.34 22.51
C ASN A 583 9.85 -3.41 21.44
N GLY A 584 10.33 -4.64 21.61
CA GLY A 584 10.16 -5.75 20.65
C GLY A 584 11.21 -5.84 19.54
N ASP A 585 12.26 -5.00 19.57
CA ASP A 585 13.45 -5.19 18.73
C ASP A 585 14.38 -6.25 19.36
N ALA A 586 15.06 -7.04 18.53
CA ALA A 586 16.12 -7.94 18.97
C ALA A 586 17.36 -7.17 19.43
N ILE A 587 17.87 -7.51 20.62
CA ILE A 587 19.04 -6.88 21.22
C ILE A 587 20.32 -7.25 20.43
N THR A 588 21.24 -6.30 20.34
CA THR A 588 22.65 -6.49 19.98
C THR A 588 23.54 -5.91 21.09
N GLY A 589 24.78 -6.37 21.20
CA GLY A 589 25.69 -5.97 22.27
C GLY A 589 25.40 -6.66 23.61
N LEU A 590 25.85 -6.03 24.70
CA LEU A 590 25.74 -6.56 26.07
C LEU A 590 24.32 -6.39 26.65
N ARG A 591 23.84 -7.41 27.37
CA ARG A 591 22.55 -7.40 28.07
C ARG A 591 22.72 -7.90 29.51
N HIS A 592 22.56 -7.01 30.48
CA HIS A 592 22.51 -7.39 31.90
C HIS A 592 21.12 -7.92 32.28
N TYR A 593 21.07 -8.96 33.12
CA TYR A 593 19.81 -9.47 33.67
C TYR A 593 20.02 -10.21 35.01
N GLY A 594 18.98 -10.26 35.84
CA GLY A 594 19.00 -10.99 37.12
C GLY A 594 20.16 -10.62 38.06
N ASN A 595 20.61 -11.58 38.86
CA ASN A 595 21.69 -11.39 39.83
C ASN A 595 23.06 -11.39 39.13
N ASN A 596 23.49 -10.22 38.64
CA ASN A 596 24.77 -9.98 37.97
C ASN A 596 25.06 -10.93 36.78
N LYS A 597 24.04 -11.39 36.04
CA LYS A 597 24.26 -12.09 34.79
C LYS A 597 24.37 -11.11 33.62
N LEU A 598 25.11 -11.53 32.60
CA LEU A 598 25.45 -10.74 31.43
C LEU A 598 25.44 -11.66 30.20
N GLU A 599 24.68 -11.31 29.18
CA GLU A 599 24.69 -11.97 27.87
C GLU A 599 25.27 -11.02 26.82
N TYR A 600 25.68 -11.55 25.67
CA TYR A 600 26.04 -10.74 24.50
C TYR A 600 25.37 -11.28 23.24
N TYR A 601 24.92 -10.37 22.39
CA TYR A 601 24.27 -10.67 21.11
C TYR A 601 25.08 -10.03 19.97
N GLY A 602 25.34 -10.80 18.92
CA GLY A 602 26.07 -10.33 17.74
C GLY A 602 25.33 -9.25 16.94
N ALA A 603 25.98 -8.73 15.89
CA ALA A 603 25.34 -7.81 14.93
C ALA A 603 24.24 -8.51 14.09
N ASP A 604 24.22 -9.85 14.10
CA ASP A 604 23.18 -10.74 13.59
C ASP A 604 22.06 -11.03 14.62
N HIS A 605 22.09 -10.36 15.78
CA HIS A 605 21.19 -10.52 16.92
C HIS A 605 21.25 -11.90 17.61
N VAL A 606 22.24 -12.74 17.32
CA VAL A 606 22.35 -14.10 17.90
C VAL A 606 23.21 -14.07 19.18
N GLN A 607 22.75 -14.76 20.23
CA GLN A 607 23.48 -14.91 21.48
C GLN A 607 24.82 -15.61 21.28
N TYR A 608 25.89 -15.00 21.78
CA TYR A 608 27.22 -15.59 21.79
C TYR A 608 27.27 -16.73 22.81
N ARG A 609 27.67 -17.92 22.35
CA ARG A 609 27.81 -19.15 23.14
C ARG A 609 29.13 -19.83 22.84
N ASN A 610 29.86 -20.19 23.89
CA ASN A 610 31.26 -20.63 23.83
C ASN A 610 32.18 -19.65 23.07
N HIS A 611 31.89 -18.35 23.10
CA HIS A 611 32.49 -17.34 22.21
C HIS A 611 32.98 -16.11 22.99
N TYR A 612 34.00 -15.42 22.47
CA TYR A 612 34.49 -14.16 23.04
C TYR A 612 33.75 -12.96 22.46
N ALA A 613 33.61 -11.88 23.21
CA ALA A 613 33.23 -10.57 22.66
C ALA A 613 34.15 -9.48 23.17
N THR A 614 34.51 -8.53 22.30
CA THR A 614 35.26 -7.33 22.67
C THR A 614 34.32 -6.13 22.65
N VAL A 615 34.15 -5.46 23.78
CA VAL A 615 33.30 -4.27 23.92
C VAL A 615 34.10 -3.21 24.65
N ASN A 616 34.21 -2.00 24.11
CA ASN A 616 34.97 -0.88 24.72
C ASN A 616 36.40 -1.28 25.13
N HIS A 617 37.09 -2.07 24.30
CA HIS A 617 38.42 -2.67 24.53
C HIS A 617 38.51 -3.71 25.68
N GLN A 618 37.41 -4.00 26.39
CA GLN A 618 37.31 -5.08 27.37
C GLN A 618 36.94 -6.39 26.66
N LEU A 619 37.58 -7.50 27.03
CA LEU A 619 37.26 -8.84 26.50
C LEU A 619 36.40 -9.61 27.51
N TYR A 620 35.33 -10.22 27.00
CA TYR A 620 34.39 -11.08 27.71
C TYR A 620 34.39 -12.47 27.07
N TYR A 621 34.08 -13.52 27.84
CA TYR A 621 33.79 -14.86 27.30
C TYR A 621 32.43 -15.37 27.79
N PHE A 622 31.63 -15.86 26.84
CA PHE A 622 30.28 -16.37 27.08
C PHE A 622 30.29 -17.90 27.03
N GLY A 623 29.76 -18.52 28.08
CA GLY A 623 29.74 -19.97 28.25
C GLY A 623 28.81 -20.69 27.27
N SER A 624 28.66 -22.00 27.44
CA SER A 624 27.77 -22.83 26.62
C SER A 624 26.28 -22.49 26.77
N ASN A 625 25.91 -21.91 27.92
CA ASN A 625 24.58 -21.37 28.22
C ASN A 625 24.35 -19.95 27.65
N GLY A 626 25.42 -19.23 27.29
CA GLY A 626 25.38 -17.85 26.81
C GLY A 626 25.49 -16.76 27.88
N ASP A 627 25.66 -17.12 29.15
CA ASP A 627 26.06 -16.18 30.20
C ASP A 627 27.58 -15.91 30.11
N ALA A 628 27.99 -14.67 30.39
CA ALA A 628 29.39 -14.33 30.63
C ALA A 628 29.90 -15.06 31.87
N ILE A 629 31.17 -15.46 31.85
CA ILE A 629 31.79 -16.17 32.96
C ILE A 629 32.54 -15.23 33.91
N THR A 630 32.66 -15.67 35.17
CA THR A 630 33.55 -15.08 36.18
C THR A 630 34.45 -16.19 36.75
N GLY A 631 35.65 -15.84 37.21
CA GLY A 631 36.59 -16.79 37.77
C GLY A 631 37.54 -17.40 36.74
N LEU A 632 38.16 -18.53 37.09
CA LEU A 632 39.13 -19.24 36.26
C LEU A 632 38.46 -20.07 35.17
N ARG A 633 39.02 -20.04 33.96
CA ARG A 633 38.66 -20.93 32.85
C ARG A 633 39.90 -21.54 32.22
N HIS A 634 39.92 -22.86 32.10
CA HIS A 634 40.90 -23.58 31.30
C HIS A 634 40.43 -23.68 29.84
N TYR A 635 41.36 -23.55 28.89
CA TYR A 635 41.09 -23.74 27.46
C TYR A 635 42.34 -24.21 26.71
N GLY A 636 42.15 -24.89 25.56
CA GLY A 636 43.24 -25.33 24.69
C GLY A 636 44.28 -26.22 25.39
N ASN A 637 45.52 -26.16 24.91
CA ASN A 637 46.65 -26.94 25.45
C ASN A 637 47.22 -26.27 26.72
N ASN A 638 46.66 -26.61 27.89
CA ASN A 638 47.04 -26.09 29.21
C ASN A 638 47.17 -24.55 29.26
N LYS A 639 46.19 -23.83 28.70
CA LYS A 639 46.00 -22.41 28.98
C LYS A 639 44.94 -22.22 30.05
N LEU A 640 45.08 -21.11 30.78
CA LEU A 640 44.21 -20.70 31.85
C LEU A 640 44.02 -19.18 31.74
N GLU A 641 42.78 -18.72 31.80
CA GLU A 641 42.41 -17.31 31.79
C GLU A 641 41.49 -17.01 32.99
N TYR A 642 41.32 -15.74 33.34
CA TYR A 642 40.48 -15.31 34.46
C TYR A 642 39.62 -14.11 34.12
N TYR A 643 38.37 -14.15 34.54
CA TYR A 643 37.39 -13.08 34.39
C TYR A 643 36.98 -12.54 35.76
N GLY A 644 36.92 -11.23 35.93
CA GLY A 644 36.53 -10.61 37.19
C GLY A 644 35.04 -10.77 37.51
N ALA A 645 34.61 -10.21 38.64
CA ALA A 645 33.18 -10.10 38.99
C ALA A 645 32.41 -9.11 38.08
N ASP A 646 33.16 -8.32 37.31
CA ASP A 646 32.75 -7.46 36.19
C ASP A 646 32.63 -8.22 34.84
N HIS A 647 32.91 -9.53 34.84
CA HIS A 647 32.99 -10.41 33.66
C HIS A 647 34.10 -10.05 32.66
N VAL A 648 35.07 -9.20 33.03
CA VAL A 648 36.15 -8.75 32.15
C VAL A 648 37.41 -9.60 32.31
N GLN A 649 38.03 -10.00 31.21
CA GLN A 649 39.28 -10.77 31.21
C GLN A 649 40.41 -9.98 31.87
N TYR A 650 41.08 -10.56 32.85
CA TYR A 650 42.22 -9.95 33.52
C TYR A 650 43.44 -9.95 32.60
N ARG A 651 44.04 -8.77 32.39
CA ARG A 651 45.25 -8.57 31.59
C ARG A 651 46.25 -7.70 32.36
N ASN A 652 47.52 -8.09 32.34
CA ASN A 652 48.58 -7.49 33.16
C ASN A 652 48.22 -7.37 34.66
N ARG A 653 47.49 -8.35 35.19
CA ARG A 653 46.81 -8.25 36.50
C ARG A 653 46.94 -9.55 37.28
N TYR A 654 47.05 -9.43 38.60
CA TYR A 654 47.00 -10.55 39.53
C TYR A 654 45.55 -10.94 39.87
N ALA A 655 45.29 -12.23 40.10
CA ALA A 655 44.05 -12.70 40.73
C ALA A 655 44.34 -13.72 41.84
N THR A 656 43.61 -13.65 42.95
CA THR A 656 43.67 -14.62 44.04
C THR A 656 42.43 -15.50 44.00
N VAL A 657 42.61 -16.82 43.92
CA VAL A 657 41.52 -17.80 43.89
C VAL A 657 41.86 -18.93 44.85
N ASN A 658 40.97 -19.20 45.83
CA ASN A 658 41.18 -20.22 46.86
C ASN A 658 42.58 -20.15 47.51
N HIS A 659 42.97 -18.93 47.94
CA HIS A 659 44.28 -18.58 48.51
C HIS A 659 45.51 -18.78 47.62
N ARG A 660 45.34 -19.17 46.34
CA ARG A 660 46.41 -19.26 45.34
C ARG A 660 46.47 -17.97 44.52
N LEU A 661 47.66 -17.45 44.26
CA LEU A 661 47.86 -16.25 43.44
C LEU A 661 48.28 -16.63 42.01
N TYR A 662 47.64 -16.00 41.03
CA TYR A 662 47.87 -16.15 39.60
C TYR A 662 48.22 -14.76 39.02
N TYR A 663 49.00 -14.70 37.93
CA TYR A 663 49.22 -13.48 37.15
C TYR A 663 48.89 -13.71 35.68
N PHE A 664 48.11 -12.79 35.10
CA PHE A 664 47.64 -12.87 33.71
C PHE A 664 48.39 -11.85 32.85
N GLY A 665 48.94 -12.32 31.73
CA GLY A 665 49.76 -11.52 30.81
C GLY A 665 48.97 -10.46 30.05
N SER A 666 49.64 -9.77 29.13
CA SER A 666 49.02 -8.75 28.27
C SER A 666 47.98 -9.32 27.29
N ASN A 667 48.07 -10.62 26.99
CA ASN A 667 47.12 -11.36 26.18
C ASN A 667 45.96 -11.99 26.96
N GLY A 668 46.01 -11.99 28.31
CA GLY A 668 45.02 -12.58 29.19
C GLY A 668 45.28 -14.02 29.64
N ASP A 669 46.36 -14.66 29.19
CA ASP A 669 46.75 -16.00 29.66
C ASP A 669 47.50 -15.92 31.00
N ALA A 670 47.24 -16.89 31.89
CA ALA A 670 47.97 -17.09 33.13
C ALA A 670 49.39 -17.59 32.83
N ILE A 671 50.40 -16.88 33.33
CA ILE A 671 51.79 -17.21 33.03
C ILE A 671 52.28 -18.47 33.77
N THR A 672 53.33 -19.09 33.24
CA THR A 672 54.13 -20.11 33.89
C THR A 672 55.62 -19.74 33.73
N GLY A 673 56.49 -20.28 34.59
CA GLY A 673 57.91 -19.93 34.59
C GLY A 673 58.22 -18.61 35.32
N LEU A 674 59.35 -18.01 34.98
CA LEU A 674 59.88 -16.78 35.59
C LEU A 674 59.23 -15.52 34.99
N ARG A 675 58.86 -14.54 35.83
CA ARG A 675 58.51 -13.18 35.40
C ARG A 675 59.30 -12.13 36.18
N HIS A 676 59.98 -11.25 35.45
CA HIS A 676 60.56 -10.03 36.01
C HIS A 676 59.52 -8.92 36.11
N TYR A 677 59.54 -8.14 37.18
CA TYR A 677 58.66 -6.99 37.36
C TYR A 677 59.29 -5.91 38.27
N GLY A 678 58.81 -4.66 38.15
CA GLY A 678 59.33 -3.55 38.94
C GLY A 678 60.85 -3.33 38.78
N ASN A 679 61.49 -2.80 39.82
CA ASN A 679 62.95 -2.67 39.86
C ASN A 679 63.58 -3.95 40.46
N ASN A 680 64.24 -4.75 39.62
CA ASN A 680 64.92 -6.01 39.95
C ASN A 680 64.14 -6.95 40.90
N LYS A 681 62.84 -7.14 40.65
CA LYS A 681 62.09 -8.26 41.23
C LYS A 681 61.85 -9.35 40.19
N LEU A 682 61.72 -10.55 40.71
CA LEU A 682 61.50 -11.77 39.96
C LEU A 682 60.52 -12.65 40.76
N GLU A 683 59.52 -13.21 40.09
CA GLU A 683 58.55 -14.16 40.65
C GLU A 683 58.46 -15.39 39.73
N TYR A 684 57.95 -16.51 40.25
CA TYR A 684 57.83 -17.76 39.48
C TYR A 684 56.45 -18.39 39.64
N TYR A 685 55.94 -18.93 38.54
CA TYR A 685 54.65 -19.61 38.44
C TYR A 685 54.85 -21.05 38.00
N GLY A 686 54.23 -22.00 38.70
CA GLY A 686 54.31 -23.42 38.36
C GLY A 686 53.61 -23.79 37.05
N ALA A 687 53.69 -25.06 36.66
CA ALA A 687 52.89 -25.61 35.56
C ALA A 687 51.36 -25.60 35.85
N ASP A 688 51.00 -25.42 37.12
CA ASP A 688 49.64 -25.15 37.62
C ASP A 688 49.25 -23.66 37.58
N HIS A 689 50.11 -22.80 37.02
CA HIS A 689 50.00 -21.33 36.96
C HIS A 689 49.93 -20.64 38.34
N VAL A 690 50.33 -21.31 39.43
CA VAL A 690 50.29 -20.74 40.79
C VAL A 690 51.65 -20.13 41.16
N GLN A 691 51.65 -18.92 41.74
CA GLN A 691 52.86 -18.26 42.23
C GLN A 691 53.53 -19.11 43.32
N TYR A 692 54.81 -19.41 43.16
CA TYR A 692 55.58 -20.13 44.17
C TYR A 692 55.84 -19.23 45.38
N ARG A 693 55.50 -19.73 46.57
CA ARG A 693 55.73 -19.05 47.85
C ARG A 693 56.35 -20.02 48.85
N ASN A 694 57.33 -19.54 49.59
CA ASN A 694 58.20 -20.33 50.47
C ASN A 694 58.83 -21.57 49.81
N ARG A 695 59.05 -21.54 48.49
CA ARG A 695 59.33 -22.73 47.65
C ARG A 695 60.50 -22.49 46.70
N TYR A 696 61.27 -23.54 46.43
CA TYR A 696 62.32 -23.56 45.42
C TYR A 696 61.76 -23.80 44.00
N ALA A 697 62.38 -23.23 42.97
CA ALA A 697 62.16 -23.61 41.58
C ALA A 697 63.49 -23.79 40.85
N THR A 698 63.59 -24.83 40.00
CA THR A 698 64.74 -25.06 39.12
C THR A 698 64.37 -24.66 37.70
N VAL A 699 65.16 -23.77 37.09
CA VAL A 699 64.98 -23.31 35.71
C VAL A 699 66.34 -23.33 35.03
N ASN A 700 66.47 -23.96 33.87
CA ASN A 700 67.73 -24.05 33.12
C ASN A 700 68.94 -24.49 33.98
N HIS A 701 68.72 -25.47 34.87
CA HIS A 701 69.67 -25.98 35.88
C HIS A 701 70.09 -24.99 36.99
N GLN A 702 69.61 -23.74 36.97
CA GLN A 702 69.76 -22.77 38.05
C GLN A 702 68.66 -22.97 39.11
N LEU A 703 69.00 -22.81 40.39
CA LEU A 703 68.03 -22.92 41.49
C LEU A 703 67.70 -21.53 42.06
N TYR A 704 66.41 -21.26 42.20
CA TYR A 704 65.83 -20.05 42.76
C TYR A 704 65.01 -20.40 44.01
N TYR A 705 64.85 -19.45 44.95
CA TYR A 705 63.90 -19.58 46.07
C TYR A 705 62.99 -18.36 46.17
N PHE A 706 61.70 -18.60 46.36
CA PHE A 706 60.66 -17.57 46.41
C PHE A 706 60.13 -17.46 47.84
N GLY A 707 60.14 -16.25 48.40
CA GLY A 707 59.74 -15.95 49.78
C GLY A 707 58.24 -16.10 50.05
N ALA A 708 57.82 -15.73 51.26
CA ALA A 708 56.40 -15.78 51.66
C ALA A 708 55.49 -14.83 50.85
N ASN A 709 56.07 -13.76 50.31
CA ASN A 709 55.44 -12.81 49.41
C ASN A 709 55.43 -13.25 47.93
N GLY A 710 56.22 -14.26 47.57
CA GLY A 710 56.38 -14.75 46.19
C GLY A 710 57.52 -14.12 45.38
N ASP A 711 58.29 -13.19 45.96
CA ASP A 711 59.48 -12.63 45.31
C ASP A 711 60.68 -13.59 45.47
N ALA A 712 61.50 -13.68 44.43
CA ALA A 712 62.79 -14.37 44.45
C ALA A 712 63.78 -13.61 45.33
N ILE A 713 64.37 -14.30 46.30
CA ILE A 713 65.31 -13.68 47.25
C ILE A 713 66.67 -13.36 46.60
N THR A 714 67.39 -12.44 47.25
CA THR A 714 68.81 -12.15 47.02
C THR A 714 69.49 -12.04 48.39
N GLY A 715 70.81 -12.16 48.45
CA GLY A 715 71.57 -12.12 49.70
C GLY A 715 71.59 -13.43 50.47
N LEU A 716 71.98 -13.37 51.75
CA LEU A 716 72.04 -14.51 52.67
C LEU A 716 70.65 -14.87 53.22
N ARG A 717 70.37 -16.16 53.33
CA ARG A 717 69.16 -16.71 53.95
C ARG A 717 69.48 -17.88 54.87
N HIS A 718 68.88 -17.87 56.05
CA HIS A 718 68.89 -18.98 56.98
C HIS A 718 67.68 -19.91 56.76
N TYR A 719 67.85 -21.22 56.88
CA TYR A 719 66.76 -22.19 56.83
C TYR A 719 67.05 -23.47 57.62
N GLY A 720 66.00 -24.17 58.07
CA GLY A 720 66.11 -25.41 58.85
C GLY A 720 66.97 -25.26 60.11
N ASN A 721 67.65 -26.34 60.51
CA ASN A 721 68.57 -26.33 61.65
C ASN A 721 69.90 -25.65 61.25
N ASN A 722 69.96 -24.32 61.38
CA ASN A 722 71.14 -23.48 61.19
C ASN A 722 71.85 -23.62 59.83
N LYS A 723 71.14 -23.96 58.76
CA LYS A 723 71.70 -23.89 57.40
C LYS A 723 71.62 -22.46 56.88
N LEU A 724 72.58 -22.14 56.01
CA LEU A 724 72.75 -20.83 55.39
C LEU A 724 72.96 -21.03 53.89
N GLU A 725 72.22 -20.31 53.08
CA GLU A 725 72.30 -20.30 51.62
C GLU A 725 72.41 -18.85 51.10
N TYR A 726 72.95 -18.65 49.90
CA TYR A 726 73.14 -17.31 49.31
C TYR A 726 72.62 -17.26 47.88
N TYR A 727 71.97 -16.15 47.54
CA TYR A 727 71.40 -15.87 46.24
C TYR A 727 72.01 -14.58 45.65
N GLY A 728 72.47 -14.65 44.40
CA GLY A 728 73.08 -13.49 43.73
C GLY A 728 72.08 -12.38 43.39
N ALA A 729 72.57 -11.28 42.82
CA ALA A 729 71.72 -10.22 42.26
C ALA A 729 70.88 -10.69 41.05
N ASP A 730 71.27 -11.82 40.45
CA ASP A 730 70.55 -12.60 39.45
C ASP A 730 69.47 -13.53 40.05
N HIS A 731 69.29 -13.49 41.38
CA HIS A 731 68.42 -14.36 42.18
C HIS A 731 68.78 -15.87 42.11
N VAL A 732 69.99 -16.23 41.66
CA VAL A 732 70.42 -17.64 41.53
C VAL A 732 71.19 -18.08 42.78
N GLN A 733 70.89 -19.27 43.30
CA GLN A 733 71.61 -19.86 44.43
C GLN A 733 73.09 -20.09 44.07
N TYR A 734 74.00 -19.59 44.89
CA TYR A 734 75.43 -19.82 44.70
C TYR A 734 75.78 -21.29 44.99
N ARG A 735 76.54 -21.91 44.08
CA ARG A 735 77.00 -23.29 44.18
C ARG A 735 78.42 -23.41 43.62
N ASN A 736 79.29 -24.08 44.37
CA ASN A 736 80.73 -24.13 44.14
C ASN A 736 81.36 -22.71 43.97
N ARG A 737 80.93 -21.77 44.81
CA ARG A 737 81.32 -20.35 44.75
C ARG A 737 81.57 -19.78 46.14
N TYR A 738 82.47 -18.81 46.23
CA TYR A 738 82.69 -18.01 47.42
C TYR A 738 81.82 -16.76 47.41
N TYR A 739 81.42 -16.28 48.59
CA TYR A 739 80.88 -14.94 48.81
C TYR A 739 81.41 -14.39 50.14
N ARG A 740 81.61 -13.08 50.20
CA ARG A 740 82.16 -12.36 51.37
C ARG A 740 81.12 -11.38 51.90
N ASP A 741 80.77 -11.54 53.17
CA ASP A 741 79.92 -10.60 53.90
C ASP A 741 80.76 -9.91 54.99
N GLY A 742 81.10 -8.64 54.74
CA GLY A 742 82.08 -7.90 55.53
C GLY A 742 83.41 -8.66 55.72
N SER A 743 83.74 -8.96 56.97
CA SER A 743 84.94 -9.72 57.35
C SER A 743 84.82 -11.22 57.07
N THR A 744 83.61 -11.79 56.98
CA THR A 744 83.38 -13.24 56.90
C THR A 744 83.41 -13.73 55.45
N LEU A 745 84.10 -14.85 55.22
CA LEU A 745 84.10 -15.56 53.94
C LEU A 745 83.27 -16.85 54.07
N TYR A 746 82.40 -17.08 53.09
CA TYR A 746 81.57 -18.28 52.99
C TYR A 746 81.85 -19.00 51.67
N TYR A 747 81.93 -20.33 51.71
CA TYR A 747 81.99 -21.17 50.52
C TYR A 747 80.70 -21.97 50.38
N PHE A 748 79.98 -21.78 49.27
CA PHE A 748 78.71 -22.48 49.02
C PHE A 748 78.98 -23.75 48.21
N GLY A 749 78.64 -24.90 48.79
CA GLY A 749 78.94 -26.22 48.21
C GLY A 749 78.11 -26.57 46.96
N LYS A 750 78.30 -27.78 46.43
CA LYS A 750 77.55 -28.32 45.28
C LYS A 750 76.02 -28.36 45.50
N ASN A 751 75.61 -28.46 46.76
CA ASN A 751 74.24 -28.43 47.25
C ASN A 751 73.68 -27.01 47.52
N GLY A 752 74.55 -25.98 47.58
CA GLY A 752 74.16 -24.61 47.92
C GLY A 752 74.15 -24.26 49.41
N ASP A 753 74.53 -25.19 50.29
CA ASP A 753 74.75 -24.88 51.71
C ASP A 753 76.10 -24.16 51.90
N ALA A 754 76.14 -23.17 52.78
CA ALA A 754 77.37 -22.51 53.21
C ALA A 754 78.21 -23.41 54.12
N VAL A 755 79.48 -23.56 53.78
CA VAL A 755 80.56 -23.93 54.70
C VAL A 755 81.26 -22.63 55.10
N LYS A 756 81.52 -22.44 56.41
CA LYS A 756 82.36 -21.35 56.89
C LYS A 756 83.80 -21.65 56.48
N ALA A 757 84.40 -20.76 55.69
CA ALA A 757 85.76 -20.88 55.16
C ALA A 757 86.79 -20.26 56.11
#